data_AF-G8BT30-F1
#
_entry.id   AF-G8BT30-F1
#
_cell.length_a   1.000
_cell.length_b   1.000
_cell.length_c   1.000
_cell.angle_alpha   90.00
_cell.angle_beta   90.00
_cell.angle_gamma   90.00
#
_symmetry.space_group_name_H-M   'P 1'
#
loop_
_entity.id
_entity.type
_entity.pdbx_description
1 polymer ?
#
loop_
_entity_poly.entity_id
_entity_poly.type
_entity_poly.pdbx_seq_one_letter_code
_entity_poly.pdbx_strand_id
1 'polypeptide(L)'
;MPIKLRRGSTSSIKNRSRSGSSNRNSATGVNYNSNSPKYKAMQKHYLEEFGDISDKGQIYGNDGDTYSHSSKNTGRNENKSNRKIPADNFGKHLRDSKRFIFTLGAFLGVLIAFYFGATHVHSTNKDLFTNMVNFEFLNDYIDDWKDVIPQGFQSFIADFPVNLDSEGSFQSNLSGDFAVGKQLKKELQLKAFHPVVMVPGVTSTGLENWGIEGDEECDSSPHFRKRLWGSFYMLRVMVLDKVCWLKHVMLDPETGLDPANFRLRAAQGFEASDFFVAGYWIWNKIIQNLGVIGYDPDKMTTAAYDWRLSYQDLERRDKYFSKLKQQIELTFELNASKSVLIGHSMGAQVVFYFLKWVEAEGPNYGNGGPGWVNKYIDSFINVSGTLLGAPKAVPALISGEMKDTIQLNAIAMYGLEKFFSRRERLNLLRTWGSIPSMFPKGGDLIWGNHTFSYEDLASKNSTSILTSSFGPFIKLEKSKNPSSKKNKTKKHMKTTNDKTEIVDLSMEDSINLVKNISPSWLQKRIDEQNDYGYANSCEELLQHEKDHKYWTNPLQVPLPNATDMKIYCIYGINNPTERAYIYKEGGDGDSLNMTIDYESANPVLFTDGDGTVPLMAHSLCHKWAQGKSPYNPANMSVTIIEIQHQPDRFDIRGGPKSAEHVDILGSSELNEYVLKIASGLGSTVANKLLSPLKEWVEMIDFPM
;
A
#
# COMPACT_ATOMS: atom_id res chain seq x y z
N MET A 1 60.21 -22.01 12.31
CA MET A 1 61.63 -22.04 11.88
C MET A 1 61.77 -21.17 10.63
N PRO A 2 62.59 -20.09 10.66
CA PRO A 2 62.62 -19.05 9.62
C PRO A 2 63.95 -18.97 8.87
N ILE A 3 63.98 -18.35 7.68
CA ILE A 3 65.20 -17.87 6.99
C ILE A 3 64.90 -16.47 6.41
N LYS A 4 65.30 -15.40 7.14
CA LYS A 4 66.41 -14.43 6.89
C LYS A 4 66.28 -13.61 5.59
N LEU A 5 65.92 -12.32 5.63
CA LEU A 5 66.71 -11.09 5.99
C LEU A 5 67.70 -10.62 4.91
N ARG A 6 67.49 -9.43 4.33
CA ARG A 6 68.30 -8.20 4.60
C ARG A 6 68.02 -7.00 3.65
N ARG A 7 67.87 -5.82 4.30
CA ARG A 7 68.46 -4.47 4.08
C ARG A 7 68.45 -3.86 2.67
N GLY A 8 68.13 -2.59 2.42
CA GLY A 8 67.89 -1.41 3.26
C GLY A 8 68.56 -0.18 2.63
N SER A 9 67.92 1.00 2.62
CA SER A 9 68.60 2.31 2.57
C SER A 9 67.67 3.46 2.94
N THR A 10 68.25 4.42 3.64
CA THR A 10 67.70 5.50 4.46
C THR A 10 67.80 6.89 3.81
N SER A 11 66.83 7.78 4.06
CA SER A 11 67.00 9.24 4.40
C SER A 11 65.61 9.90 4.61
N SER A 12 65.17 10.18 5.84
CA SER A 12 65.16 11.48 6.56
C SER A 12 64.60 12.67 5.74
N ILE A 13 63.57 13.44 6.15
CA ILE A 13 63.52 14.38 7.29
C ILE A 13 62.06 14.89 7.53
N LYS A 14 61.64 14.95 8.81
CA LYS A 14 60.73 15.87 9.56
C LYS A 14 59.59 16.61 8.81
N ASN A 15 58.34 16.69 9.27
CA ASN A 15 57.88 17.29 10.55
C ASN A 15 56.33 17.23 10.69
N ARG A 16 55.86 17.17 11.94
CA ARG A 16 54.58 17.65 12.52
C ARG A 16 53.23 17.07 12.03
N SER A 17 52.65 16.17 12.84
CA SER A 17 51.20 15.93 12.91
C SER A 17 50.56 16.77 14.03
N ARG A 18 49.64 17.68 13.67
CA ARG A 18 48.69 18.33 14.58
C ARG A 18 47.28 18.06 14.04
N SER A 19 46.39 17.72 14.97
CA SER A 19 44.95 17.53 14.82
C SER A 19 44.24 18.55 13.93
N GLY A 20 43.32 18.07 13.08
CA GLY A 20 42.40 18.92 12.31
C GLY A 20 41.19 18.12 11.84
N SER A 21 40.02 18.52 12.31
CA SER A 21 38.67 18.06 11.96
C SER A 21 38.40 18.12 10.45
N SER A 22 37.89 17.02 9.88
CA SER A 22 37.37 17.01 8.50
C SER A 22 35.91 17.47 8.47
N ASN A 23 35.69 18.72 8.06
CA ASN A 23 34.40 19.19 7.56
C ASN A 23 34.02 18.41 6.30
N ARG A 24 32.81 17.84 6.28
CA ARG A 24 32.17 17.30 5.09
C ARG A 24 31.70 18.47 4.23
N ASN A 25 32.13 18.47 2.97
CA ASN A 25 31.69 19.43 1.96
C ASN A 25 30.28 19.09 1.47
N SER A 26 29.50 20.15 1.33
CA SER A 26 28.23 20.29 0.65
C SER A 26 28.24 19.70 -0.77
N ALA A 27 27.28 18.83 -1.07
CA ALA A 27 26.87 18.53 -2.43
C ALA A 27 26.11 19.73 -3.00
N THR A 28 26.54 20.20 -4.17
CA THR A 28 25.92 21.29 -4.91
C THR A 28 24.58 20.83 -5.48
N GLY A 29 23.48 21.30 -4.92
CA GLY A 29 22.15 21.16 -5.50
C GLY A 29 22.06 21.96 -6.81
N VAL A 30 21.71 21.28 -7.90
CA VAL A 30 21.29 21.95 -9.13
C VAL A 30 19.90 22.52 -8.87
N ASN A 31 19.82 23.83 -8.77
CA ASN A 31 18.59 24.56 -8.47
C ASN A 31 17.73 24.64 -9.76
N TYR A 32 16.78 23.73 -9.94
CA TYR A 32 15.84 23.78 -11.06
C TYR A 32 14.84 24.94 -10.87
N ASN A 33 15.12 26.03 -11.57
CA ASN A 33 14.32 27.26 -11.53
C ASN A 33 13.09 27.13 -12.45
N SER A 34 11.90 27.39 -11.91
CA SER A 34 10.62 27.46 -12.64
C SER A 34 10.59 28.55 -13.74
N ASN A 35 11.62 29.39 -13.82
CA ASN A 35 11.83 30.34 -14.92
C ASN A 35 12.71 29.82 -16.06
N SER A 36 13.12 28.55 -16.07
CA SER A 36 13.97 28.03 -17.14
C SER A 36 13.27 28.09 -18.52
N PRO A 37 14.01 28.41 -19.61
CA PRO A 37 13.44 28.39 -20.96
C PRO A 37 12.86 27.03 -21.36
N LYS A 38 13.45 25.93 -20.87
CA LYS A 38 12.92 24.56 -21.03
C LYS A 38 11.54 24.42 -20.39
N TYR A 39 11.37 24.87 -19.15
CA TYR A 39 10.09 24.81 -18.44
C TYR A 39 8.99 25.64 -19.13
N LYS A 40 9.33 26.81 -19.68
CA LYS A 40 8.36 27.66 -20.42
C LYS A 40 7.98 27.07 -21.78
N ALA A 41 8.94 26.46 -22.50
CA ALA A 41 8.67 25.76 -23.74
C ALA A 41 7.80 24.50 -23.51
N MET A 42 8.07 23.78 -22.42
CA MET A 42 7.35 22.62 -21.95
C MET A 42 5.88 22.92 -21.59
N GLN A 43 5.63 24.02 -20.88
CA GLN A 43 4.27 24.46 -20.56
C GLN A 43 3.46 24.79 -21.83
N LYS A 44 4.13 25.31 -22.87
CA LYS A 44 3.49 25.62 -24.15
C LYS A 44 3.10 24.36 -24.92
N HIS A 45 3.98 23.36 -24.99
CA HIS A 45 3.70 22.07 -25.65
C HIS A 45 2.54 21.33 -24.99
N TYR A 46 2.51 21.29 -23.65
CA TYR A 46 1.43 20.63 -22.90
C TYR A 46 0.06 21.27 -23.14
N LEU A 47 0.01 22.61 -23.25
CA LEU A 47 -1.22 23.35 -23.59
C LEU A 47 -1.70 23.09 -25.02
N GLU A 48 -0.79 22.85 -25.95
CA GLU A 48 -1.10 22.60 -27.37
C GLU A 48 -1.62 21.16 -27.60
N GLU A 49 -1.16 20.18 -26.82
CA GLU A 49 -1.46 18.76 -27.04
C GLU A 49 -2.64 18.24 -26.18
N PHE A 50 -2.84 18.80 -24.98
CA PHE A 50 -3.83 18.30 -24.00
C PHE A 50 -4.86 19.35 -23.57
N GLY A 51 -4.82 20.56 -24.14
CA GLY A 51 -5.75 21.65 -23.82
C GLY A 51 -7.23 21.39 -24.20
N ASP A 52 -7.51 20.39 -25.06
CA ASP A 52 -8.83 20.15 -25.66
C ASP A 52 -9.59 18.93 -25.09
N ILE A 53 -9.08 18.28 -24.02
CA ILE A 53 -9.67 17.02 -23.51
C ILE A 53 -10.75 17.23 -22.42
N SER A 54 -11.16 18.47 -22.10
CA SER A 54 -12.18 18.73 -21.07
C SER A 54 -13.61 19.02 -21.56
N ASP A 55 -13.91 19.01 -22.87
CA ASP A 55 -15.19 19.55 -23.37
C ASP A 55 -16.12 18.56 -24.11
N LYS A 56 -16.04 17.26 -23.81
CA LYS A 56 -17.05 16.28 -24.29
C LYS A 56 -17.64 15.43 -23.16
N GLY A 57 -18.26 16.09 -22.19
CA GLY A 57 -19.33 15.50 -21.38
C GLY A 57 -20.66 15.64 -22.13
N GLN A 58 -21.10 14.58 -22.82
CA GLN A 58 -22.43 14.53 -23.43
C GLN A 58 -23.52 14.56 -22.35
N ILE A 59 -24.34 15.60 -22.43
CA ILE A 59 -25.60 15.79 -21.71
C ILE A 59 -26.60 14.73 -22.23
N TYR A 60 -27.02 13.80 -21.37
CA TYR A 60 -28.23 13.03 -21.61
C TYR A 60 -29.43 13.94 -21.31
N GLY A 61 -30.14 14.31 -22.38
CA GLY A 61 -31.42 15.00 -22.31
C GLY A 61 -32.51 14.08 -21.75
N ASN A 62 -33.37 14.65 -20.91
CA ASN A 62 -34.65 14.09 -20.56
C ASN A 62 -35.71 15.06 -21.08
N ASP A 63 -36.51 14.59 -22.02
CA ASP A 63 -37.69 15.27 -22.55
C ASP A 63 -38.82 15.28 -21.52
N GLY A 64 -39.59 16.37 -21.55
CA GLY A 64 -41.04 16.40 -21.29
C GLY A 64 -41.49 16.26 -19.82
N ASP A 65 -41.76 17.39 -19.15
CA ASP A 65 -43.12 17.93 -19.21
C ASP A 65 -43.25 19.25 -18.44
N THR A 66 -43.89 20.18 -19.15
CA THR A 66 -44.33 21.53 -18.80
C THR A 66 -45.06 21.66 -17.46
N TYR A 67 -44.77 22.69 -16.68
CA TYR A 67 -45.79 23.62 -16.17
C TYR A 67 -45.21 25.01 -15.88
N SER A 68 -45.93 26.00 -16.38
CA SER A 68 -45.69 27.43 -16.40
C SER A 68 -45.91 28.11 -15.04
N HIS A 69 -45.11 29.12 -14.69
CA HIS A 69 -45.51 30.54 -14.83
C HIS A 69 -44.55 31.52 -14.12
N SER A 70 -44.14 32.51 -14.92
CA SER A 70 -44.06 33.95 -14.61
C SER A 70 -43.13 34.46 -13.52
N SER A 71 -42.12 35.18 -14.02
CA SER A 71 -41.44 36.28 -13.34
C SER A 71 -42.41 37.36 -12.84
N LYS A 72 -42.00 38.09 -11.80
CA LYS A 72 -42.10 39.56 -11.75
C LYS A 72 -41.21 40.15 -10.66
N ASN A 73 -40.34 41.06 -11.12
CA ASN A 73 -39.64 42.07 -10.33
C ASN A 73 -40.62 42.87 -9.45
N THR A 74 -40.16 43.34 -8.29
CA THR A 74 -40.09 44.77 -7.92
C THR A 74 -39.52 44.93 -6.51
N GLY A 75 -38.59 45.86 -6.34
CA GLY A 75 -37.97 46.17 -5.04
C GLY A 75 -38.71 47.25 -4.25
N ARG A 76 -38.41 47.33 -2.95
CA ARG A 76 -38.24 48.60 -2.21
C ARG A 76 -37.75 48.33 -0.78
N ASN A 77 -36.80 49.17 -0.36
CA ASN A 77 -36.34 49.37 1.02
C ASN A 77 -37.49 49.78 1.94
N GLU A 78 -37.47 49.33 3.21
CA GLU A 78 -37.65 50.21 4.38
C GLU A 78 -37.30 49.56 5.73
N ASN A 79 -36.99 50.42 6.69
CA ASN A 79 -36.31 50.20 7.96
C ASN A 79 -37.20 49.69 9.12
N LYS A 80 -36.53 48.99 10.07
CA LYS A 80 -36.71 48.96 11.54
C LYS A 80 -38.12 48.74 12.13
N SER A 81 -38.27 47.67 12.93
CA SER A 81 -38.53 47.81 14.39
C SER A 81 -38.54 46.48 15.13
N ASN A 82 -38.06 46.51 16.38
CA ASN A 82 -38.15 45.47 17.39
C ASN A 82 -39.62 45.06 17.66
N ARG A 83 -39.91 43.75 17.76
CA ARG A 83 -40.75 43.18 18.83
C ARG A 83 -40.76 41.65 18.86
N LYS A 84 -40.28 41.14 20.00
CA LYS A 84 -40.74 39.99 20.82
C LYS A 84 -41.45 38.81 20.13
N ILE A 85 -40.78 37.67 20.26
CA ILE A 85 -41.28 36.28 20.23
C ILE A 85 -42.57 36.13 21.07
N PRO A 86 -43.59 35.42 20.55
CA PRO A 86 -44.39 34.49 21.32
C PRO A 86 -44.05 33.04 20.91
N ALA A 87 -43.83 32.22 21.93
CA ALA A 87 -43.64 30.79 21.80
C ALA A 87 -44.99 30.13 21.49
N ASP A 88 -45.03 29.31 20.44
CA ASP A 88 -46.07 28.30 20.28
C ASP A 88 -45.44 26.91 20.25
N ASN A 89 -45.94 26.08 21.16
CA ASN A 89 -45.60 24.69 21.38
C ASN A 89 -46.01 23.82 20.18
N PHE A 90 -45.06 23.11 19.57
CA PHE A 90 -45.34 21.84 18.90
C PHE A 90 -44.60 20.72 19.63
N GLY A 91 -45.36 19.85 20.28
CA GLY A 91 -44.87 18.69 21.01
C GLY A 91 -44.12 17.75 20.08
N LYS A 92 -42.88 17.41 20.45
CA LYS A 92 -42.13 16.34 19.79
C LYS A 92 -42.70 15.00 20.26
N HIS A 93 -43.14 14.19 19.30
CA HIS A 93 -43.59 12.82 19.54
C HIS A 93 -42.46 12.03 20.23
N LEU A 94 -42.76 11.36 21.34
CA LEU A 94 -41.81 10.56 22.14
C LEU A 94 -41.08 9.46 21.34
N ARG A 95 -41.56 9.11 20.15
CA ARG A 95 -40.97 8.08 19.25
C ARG A 95 -39.73 8.54 18.50
N ASP A 96 -39.46 9.85 18.39
CA ASP A 96 -38.30 10.37 17.62
C ASP A 96 -37.11 10.78 18.50
N SER A 97 -37.21 10.54 19.81
CA SER A 97 -36.08 10.76 20.72
C SER A 97 -35.09 9.61 20.56
N LYS A 98 -33.88 9.89 20.08
CA LYS A 98 -32.75 8.94 20.04
C LYS A 98 -32.50 8.25 21.39
N ARG A 99 -32.90 8.87 22.50
CA ARG A 99 -32.84 8.28 23.85
C ARG A 99 -33.88 7.16 24.05
N PHE A 100 -35.07 7.27 23.47
CA PHE A 100 -36.12 6.25 23.56
C PHE A 100 -35.74 4.98 22.79
N ILE A 101 -35.18 5.13 21.58
CA ILE A 101 -34.69 4.01 20.76
C ILE A 101 -33.53 3.30 21.48
N PHE A 102 -32.61 4.07 22.08
CA PHE A 102 -31.52 3.49 22.86
C PHE A 102 -32.01 2.75 24.11
N THR A 103 -32.97 3.32 24.87
CA THR A 103 -33.54 2.64 26.05
C THR A 103 -34.34 1.40 25.68
N LEU A 104 -35.06 1.43 24.56
CA LEU A 104 -35.81 0.28 24.06
C LEU A 104 -34.86 -0.82 23.59
N GLY A 105 -33.79 -0.46 22.87
CA GLY A 105 -32.74 -1.41 22.45
C GLY A 105 -32.00 -2.04 23.63
N ALA A 106 -31.67 -1.25 24.66
CA ALA A 106 -31.05 -1.77 25.88
C ALA A 106 -32.01 -2.71 26.65
N PHE A 107 -33.29 -2.36 26.72
CA PHE A 107 -34.30 -3.21 27.38
C PHE A 107 -34.55 -4.52 26.61
N LEU A 108 -34.61 -4.45 25.27
CA LEU A 108 -34.73 -5.62 24.41
C LEU A 108 -33.49 -6.51 24.51
N GLY A 109 -32.28 -5.93 24.55
CA GLY A 109 -31.03 -6.65 24.73
C GLY A 109 -30.96 -7.39 26.07
N VAL A 110 -31.43 -6.76 27.16
CA VAL A 110 -31.52 -7.41 28.47
C VAL A 110 -32.58 -8.52 28.47
N LEU A 111 -33.73 -8.32 27.83
CA LEU A 111 -34.78 -9.34 27.72
C LEU A 111 -34.32 -10.55 26.91
N ILE A 112 -33.60 -10.33 25.80
CA ILE A 112 -33.00 -11.39 25.00
C ILE A 112 -31.97 -12.16 25.84
N ALA A 113 -31.07 -11.46 26.54
CA ALA A 113 -30.10 -12.09 27.43
C ALA A 113 -30.77 -12.89 28.57
N PHE A 114 -31.88 -12.38 29.12
CA PHE A 114 -32.64 -13.08 30.16
C PHE A 114 -33.40 -14.29 29.62
N TYR A 115 -33.95 -14.20 28.42
CA TYR A 115 -34.65 -15.31 27.76
C TYR A 115 -33.70 -16.46 27.42
N PHE A 116 -32.54 -16.15 26.82
CA PHE A 116 -31.50 -17.14 26.55
C PHE A 116 -30.79 -17.63 27.83
N GLY A 117 -30.66 -16.78 28.85
CA GLY A 117 -30.13 -17.18 30.15
C GLY A 117 -31.08 -18.06 30.97
N ALA A 118 -32.39 -17.84 30.89
CA ALA A 118 -33.40 -18.61 31.63
C ALA A 118 -33.72 -19.96 30.97
N THR A 119 -33.48 -20.11 29.67
CA THR A 119 -33.70 -21.37 28.93
C THR A 119 -32.53 -22.36 29.02
N HIS A 120 -31.36 -21.92 29.50
CA HIS A 120 -30.16 -22.77 29.68
C HIS A 120 -29.54 -22.69 31.09
N VAL A 121 -30.35 -22.91 32.13
CA VAL A 121 -29.89 -22.89 33.55
C VAL A 121 -29.11 -24.15 33.97
N HIS A 122 -28.51 -24.91 33.05
CA HIS A 122 -27.67 -26.06 33.45
C HIS A 122 -26.45 -26.38 32.58
N SER A 123 -25.81 -25.40 31.95
CA SER A 123 -24.49 -25.61 31.37
C SER A 123 -23.53 -24.44 31.65
N THR A 124 -22.29 -24.81 31.96
CA THR A 124 -21.21 -23.91 32.32
C THR A 124 -20.89 -22.95 31.16
N ASN A 125 -20.69 -21.66 31.45
CA ASN A 125 -20.47 -20.57 30.48
C ASN A 125 -19.38 -20.79 29.39
N LYS A 126 -18.58 -21.86 29.45
CA LYS A 126 -17.62 -22.22 28.40
C LYS A 126 -18.27 -22.91 27.19
N ASP A 127 -19.34 -23.68 27.37
CA ASP A 127 -19.94 -24.44 26.26
C ASP A 127 -20.82 -23.58 25.36
N LEU A 128 -21.43 -22.52 25.91
CA LEU A 128 -22.30 -21.61 25.17
C LEU A 128 -21.52 -20.79 24.12
N PHE A 129 -20.32 -20.32 24.47
CA PHE A 129 -19.45 -19.61 23.54
C PHE A 129 -18.68 -20.52 22.57
N THR A 130 -18.49 -21.80 22.92
CA THR A 130 -17.82 -22.76 22.03
C THR A 130 -18.78 -23.26 20.95
N ASN A 131 -20.05 -23.46 21.30
CA ASN A 131 -21.09 -23.85 20.34
C ASN A 131 -21.54 -22.70 19.43
N MET A 132 -21.40 -21.43 19.85
CA MET A 132 -21.67 -20.26 19.00
C MET A 132 -20.58 -20.04 17.91
N VAL A 133 -19.45 -20.75 18.00
CA VAL A 133 -18.27 -20.58 17.13
C VAL A 133 -18.03 -21.80 16.23
N ASN A 134 -18.78 -22.90 16.42
CA ASN A 134 -18.83 -23.99 15.45
C ASN A 134 -19.80 -23.65 14.32
N PHE A 135 -19.29 -22.93 13.32
CA PHE A 135 -20.02 -22.50 12.12
C PHE A 135 -20.47 -23.65 11.20
N GLU A 136 -20.10 -24.90 11.47
CA GLU A 136 -20.58 -26.07 10.72
C GLU A 136 -22.08 -26.38 10.94
N PHE A 137 -22.71 -25.87 12.00
CA PHE A 137 -24.14 -26.11 12.28
C PHE A 137 -25.08 -25.03 11.73
N LEU A 138 -24.58 -23.94 11.16
CA LEU A 138 -25.43 -22.85 10.65
C LEU A 138 -26.01 -23.11 9.25
N ASN A 139 -25.42 -24.01 8.47
CA ASN A 139 -25.93 -24.33 7.13
C ASN A 139 -27.33 -24.97 7.16
N ASP A 140 -27.65 -25.75 8.21
CA ASP A 140 -28.97 -26.40 8.34
C ASP A 140 -30.04 -25.48 8.95
N TYR A 141 -29.67 -24.33 9.53
CA TYR A 141 -30.60 -23.42 10.23
C TYR A 141 -30.96 -22.14 9.45
N ILE A 142 -30.24 -21.82 8.38
CA ILE A 142 -30.43 -20.58 7.60
C ILE A 142 -31.66 -20.66 6.66
N ASP A 143 -32.12 -21.86 6.29
CA ASP A 143 -33.31 -22.01 5.45
C ASP A 143 -34.61 -21.63 6.17
N ASP A 144 -34.69 -21.84 7.49
CA ASP A 144 -35.89 -21.56 8.30
C ASP A 144 -36.04 -20.08 8.71
N TRP A 145 -35.01 -19.25 8.52
CA TRP A 145 -34.99 -17.87 9.05
C TRP A 145 -35.22 -16.77 8.01
N LYS A 146 -35.45 -17.13 6.74
CA LYS A 146 -35.61 -16.18 5.63
C LYS A 146 -36.80 -15.22 5.80
N ASP A 147 -37.84 -15.64 6.54
CA ASP A 147 -39.10 -14.90 6.68
C ASP A 147 -39.17 -14.00 7.94
N VAL A 148 -38.17 -14.04 8.82
CA VAL A 148 -38.22 -13.35 10.14
C VAL A 148 -37.22 -12.19 10.25
N ILE A 149 -36.44 -11.94 9.19
CA ILE A 149 -35.33 -10.97 9.22
C ILE A 149 -35.77 -9.60 8.68
N PRO A 150 -35.54 -8.49 9.42
CA PRO A 150 -35.87 -7.13 8.98
C PRO A 150 -35.16 -6.77 7.66
N GLN A 151 -35.84 -6.01 6.78
CA GLN A 151 -35.36 -5.68 5.43
C GLN A 151 -33.96 -5.03 5.37
N GLY A 152 -33.49 -4.36 6.43
CA GLY A 152 -32.14 -3.80 6.51
C GLY A 152 -31.01 -4.84 6.70
N PHE A 153 -31.36 -6.09 7.02
CA PHE A 153 -30.42 -7.21 7.15
C PHE A 153 -30.49 -8.19 5.97
N GLN A 154 -31.52 -8.11 5.11
CA GLN A 154 -31.63 -8.97 3.93
C GLN A 154 -30.49 -8.73 2.93
N SER A 155 -29.99 -7.49 2.81
CA SER A 155 -28.81 -7.20 1.99
C SER A 155 -27.54 -7.86 2.51
N PHE A 156 -27.44 -8.11 3.83
CA PHE A 156 -26.28 -8.79 4.43
C PHE A 156 -26.30 -10.31 4.20
N ILE A 157 -27.47 -10.90 3.96
CA ILE A 157 -27.64 -12.35 3.75
C ILE A 157 -27.71 -12.70 2.27
N ALA A 158 -28.20 -11.79 1.42
CA ALA A 158 -28.19 -11.97 -0.03
C ALA A 158 -26.77 -12.08 -0.61
N ASP A 159 -25.76 -11.50 0.06
CA ASP A 159 -24.35 -11.55 -0.33
C ASP A 159 -23.57 -12.75 0.25
N PHE A 160 -24.24 -13.64 1.01
CA PHE A 160 -23.70 -14.97 1.28
C PHE A 160 -23.91 -15.84 0.03
N PRO A 161 -22.89 -16.56 -0.47
CA PRO A 161 -22.98 -17.28 -1.73
C PRO A 161 -23.87 -18.51 -1.58
N VAL A 162 -25.18 -18.31 -1.67
CA VAL A 162 -26.12 -19.36 -2.04
C VAL A 162 -26.22 -19.28 -3.55
N ASN A 163 -25.69 -20.28 -4.26
CA ASN A 163 -25.82 -20.43 -5.70
C ASN A 163 -27.31 -20.36 -6.09
N LEU A 164 -27.74 -19.19 -6.57
CA LEU A 164 -29.02 -19.01 -7.24
C LEU A 164 -28.70 -18.38 -8.60
N ASP A 165 -28.71 -19.27 -9.60
CA ASP A 165 -28.60 -18.92 -11.01
C ASP A 165 -29.69 -17.90 -11.37
N SER A 166 -29.29 -16.67 -11.69
CA SER A 166 -30.14 -15.73 -12.40
C SER A 166 -29.46 -15.33 -13.71
N GLU A 167 -29.93 -15.93 -14.80
CA GLU A 167 -29.61 -15.53 -16.17
C GLU A 167 -29.99 -14.05 -16.40
N GLY A 168 -29.01 -13.20 -16.67
CA GLY A 168 -29.24 -11.79 -17.02
C GLY A 168 -27.98 -11.06 -17.47
N SER A 169 -27.92 -10.77 -18.77
CA SER A 169 -26.98 -9.90 -19.51
C SER A 169 -25.46 -10.23 -19.50
N PHE A 170 -24.85 -10.27 -20.68
CA PHE A 170 -23.49 -10.79 -20.93
C PHE A 170 -22.36 -10.00 -20.25
N GLN A 171 -22.60 -8.73 -19.88
CA GLN A 171 -21.58 -7.85 -19.29
C GLN A 171 -21.59 -7.84 -17.75
N SER A 172 -22.72 -8.19 -17.12
CA SER A 172 -22.85 -8.41 -15.67
C SER A 172 -22.32 -9.77 -15.21
N ASN A 173 -21.84 -10.61 -16.13
CA ASN A 173 -21.39 -11.97 -15.85
C ASN A 173 -19.88 -12.08 -15.55
N LEU A 174 -19.10 -11.02 -15.77
CA LEU A 174 -17.63 -11.01 -15.59
C LEU A 174 -17.17 -10.75 -14.15
N SER A 175 -18.08 -10.30 -13.28
CA SER A 175 -17.87 -10.21 -11.83
C SER A 175 -17.89 -11.59 -11.16
N GLY A 176 -18.52 -12.57 -11.80
CA GLY A 176 -18.69 -13.92 -11.30
C GLY A 176 -17.37 -14.66 -11.14
N ASP A 177 -17.30 -15.51 -10.12
CA ASP A 177 -16.19 -16.45 -9.95
C ASP A 177 -15.95 -17.25 -11.23
N PHE A 178 -14.69 -17.46 -11.59
CA PHE A 178 -14.27 -18.20 -12.79
C PHE A 178 -14.68 -17.60 -14.16
N ALA A 179 -15.36 -16.45 -14.21
CA ALA A 179 -16.00 -15.95 -15.43
C ALA A 179 -15.00 -15.67 -16.56
N VAL A 180 -13.93 -14.93 -16.26
CA VAL A 180 -12.89 -14.57 -17.24
C VAL A 180 -12.19 -15.82 -17.77
N GLY A 181 -11.84 -16.75 -16.88
CA GLY A 181 -11.23 -18.03 -17.26
C GLY A 181 -12.13 -18.86 -18.17
N LYS A 182 -13.44 -18.94 -17.88
CA LYS A 182 -14.42 -19.64 -18.71
C LYS A 182 -14.55 -19.00 -20.09
N GLN A 183 -14.59 -17.67 -20.15
CA GLN A 183 -14.66 -16.92 -21.39
C GLN A 183 -13.43 -17.20 -22.28
N LEU A 184 -12.22 -16.98 -21.75
CA LEU A 184 -11.00 -17.13 -22.55
C LEU A 184 -10.70 -18.58 -22.92
N LYS A 185 -11.08 -19.55 -22.08
CA LYS A 185 -11.02 -20.97 -22.45
C LYS A 185 -11.94 -21.29 -23.63
N LYS A 186 -13.12 -20.67 -23.70
CA LYS A 186 -14.06 -20.86 -24.82
C LYS A 186 -13.59 -20.16 -26.09
N GLU A 187 -13.12 -18.91 -25.99
CA GLU A 187 -12.77 -18.07 -27.14
C GLU A 187 -11.39 -18.39 -27.71
N LEU A 188 -10.40 -18.60 -26.85
CA LEU A 188 -8.98 -18.75 -27.23
C LEU A 188 -8.42 -20.14 -26.94
N GLN A 189 -9.21 -21.05 -26.35
CA GLN A 189 -8.77 -22.40 -25.96
C GLN A 189 -7.53 -22.40 -25.07
N LEU A 190 -7.43 -21.40 -24.17
CA LEU A 190 -6.30 -21.26 -23.25
C LEU A 190 -6.10 -22.53 -22.39
N LYS A 191 -4.82 -22.86 -22.18
CA LYS A 191 -4.37 -23.96 -21.34
C LYS A 191 -3.15 -23.53 -20.52
N ALA A 192 -2.96 -24.13 -19.35
CA ALA A 192 -1.76 -23.92 -18.55
C ALA A 192 -0.48 -24.24 -19.32
N PHE A 193 0.49 -23.32 -19.28
CA PHE A 193 1.74 -23.41 -20.05
C PHE A 193 2.98 -23.03 -19.22
N HIS A 194 3.08 -21.76 -18.81
CA HIS A 194 4.15 -21.32 -17.93
C HIS A 194 3.77 -21.55 -16.47
N PRO A 195 4.66 -22.12 -15.63
CA PRO A 195 4.40 -22.20 -14.21
C PRO A 195 4.25 -20.80 -13.61
N VAL A 196 3.28 -20.62 -12.72
CA VAL A 196 2.95 -19.32 -12.13
C VAL A 196 3.38 -19.26 -10.67
N VAL A 197 4.16 -18.26 -10.31
CA VAL A 197 4.53 -17.95 -8.93
C VAL A 197 3.90 -16.62 -8.53
N MET A 198 2.97 -16.66 -7.58
CA MET A 198 2.33 -15.46 -7.02
C MET A 198 3.10 -15.00 -5.78
N VAL A 199 3.51 -13.73 -5.74
CA VAL A 199 4.23 -13.11 -4.62
C VAL A 199 3.35 -12.02 -4.01
N PRO A 200 2.71 -12.28 -2.85
CA PRO A 200 1.78 -11.34 -2.23
C PRO A 200 2.42 -10.02 -1.78
N GLY A 201 1.58 -9.00 -1.57
CA GLY A 201 1.97 -7.70 -1.02
C GLY A 201 2.15 -7.68 0.50
N VAL A 202 2.37 -6.48 1.02
CA VAL A 202 2.45 -6.24 2.47
C VAL A 202 1.12 -6.61 3.13
N THR A 203 1.16 -7.24 4.29
CA THR A 203 -0.02 -7.70 5.05
C THR A 203 -0.94 -8.75 4.38
N SER A 204 -0.67 -9.14 3.14
CA SER A 204 -1.54 -10.03 2.36
C SER A 204 -1.37 -11.52 2.67
N THR A 205 -0.32 -11.89 3.40
CA THR A 205 -0.07 -13.28 3.83
C THR A 205 -0.50 -13.47 5.29
N GLY A 206 -1.28 -14.51 5.56
CA GLY A 206 -1.63 -14.90 6.93
C GLY A 206 -0.38 -15.30 7.74
N LEU A 207 -0.33 -14.92 9.01
CA LEU A 207 0.79 -15.28 9.91
C LEU A 207 0.29 -16.17 11.04
N GLU A 208 0.94 -17.32 11.20
CA GLU A 208 0.59 -18.38 12.14
C GLU A 208 1.59 -18.44 13.28
N ASN A 209 1.09 -18.65 14.50
CA ASN A 209 1.95 -18.89 15.65
C ASN A 209 2.51 -20.32 15.64
N TRP A 210 3.82 -20.42 15.86
CA TRP A 210 4.58 -21.66 15.99
C TRP A 210 5.37 -21.72 17.31
N GLY A 211 5.19 -20.73 18.18
CA GLY A 211 5.73 -20.70 19.53
C GLY A 211 4.77 -21.34 20.53
N ILE A 212 5.31 -22.11 21.47
CA ILE A 212 4.56 -22.65 22.63
C ILE A 212 4.98 -21.94 23.91
N GLU A 213 6.24 -21.51 23.97
CA GLU A 213 6.79 -20.73 25.07
C GLU A 213 6.21 -19.30 25.05
N GLY A 214 5.90 -18.80 26.23
CA GLY A 214 5.42 -17.43 26.44
C GLY A 214 6.30 -16.69 27.41
N ASP A 215 5.79 -15.59 27.94
CA ASP A 215 6.34 -14.92 29.11
C ASP A 215 5.29 -14.79 30.22
N GLU A 216 5.62 -14.10 31.30
CA GLU A 216 4.73 -13.96 32.46
C GLU A 216 3.40 -13.27 32.13
N GLU A 217 3.33 -12.47 31.05
CA GLU A 217 2.13 -11.71 30.69
C GLU A 217 1.35 -12.34 29.52
N CYS A 218 1.97 -13.24 28.74
CA CYS A 218 1.37 -13.82 27.54
C CYS A 218 1.82 -15.29 27.38
N ASP A 219 0.86 -16.20 27.56
CA ASP A 219 1.03 -17.63 27.25
C ASP A 219 0.76 -17.88 25.76
N SER A 220 1.79 -18.32 25.02
CA SER A 220 1.69 -18.60 23.58
C SER A 220 0.98 -19.93 23.28
N SER A 221 0.88 -20.84 24.25
CA SER A 221 0.35 -22.19 24.05
C SER A 221 -1.08 -22.25 23.47
N PRO A 222 -2.03 -21.36 23.86
CA PRO A 222 -3.39 -21.37 23.30
C PRO A 222 -3.44 -20.88 21.85
N HIS A 223 -2.39 -20.21 21.38
CA HIS A 223 -2.27 -19.64 20.04
C HIS A 223 -1.58 -20.57 19.05
N PHE A 224 -0.99 -21.69 19.49
CA PHE A 224 -0.23 -22.60 18.62
C PHE A 224 -1.03 -23.01 17.36
N ARG A 225 -0.40 -22.85 16.19
CA ARG A 225 -0.94 -23.06 14.84
C ARG A 225 -2.20 -22.25 14.50
N LYS A 226 -2.52 -21.21 15.27
CA LYS A 226 -3.59 -20.28 14.93
C LYS A 226 -3.02 -19.07 14.21
N ARG A 227 -3.78 -18.56 13.24
CA ARG A 227 -3.46 -17.35 12.49
C ARG A 227 -3.66 -16.12 13.36
N LEU A 228 -2.57 -15.53 13.83
CA LEU A 228 -2.56 -14.25 14.55
C LEU A 228 -2.52 -13.06 13.59
N TRP A 229 -2.40 -13.31 12.28
CA TRP A 229 -2.69 -12.34 11.22
C TRP A 229 -3.51 -12.97 10.10
N GLY A 230 -4.51 -12.29 9.57
CA GLY A 230 -5.35 -12.79 8.47
C GLY A 230 -6.32 -13.90 8.88
N SER A 231 -7.07 -13.69 9.97
CA SER A 231 -8.17 -14.59 10.37
C SER A 231 -9.17 -13.91 11.32
N PHE A 232 -10.34 -14.50 11.53
CA PHE A 232 -11.24 -14.07 12.62
C PHE A 232 -10.65 -14.33 14.01
N TYR A 233 -9.75 -15.32 14.14
CA TYR A 233 -9.05 -15.58 15.39
C TYR A 233 -8.15 -14.40 15.79
N MET A 234 -7.44 -13.81 14.82
CA MET A 234 -6.69 -12.57 15.04
C MET A 234 -7.58 -11.49 15.65
N LEU A 235 -8.74 -11.19 15.05
CA LEU A 235 -9.65 -10.15 15.55
C LEU A 235 -10.09 -10.42 17.00
N ARG A 236 -10.40 -11.67 17.32
CA ARG A 236 -10.73 -12.09 18.68
C ARG A 236 -9.59 -11.83 19.66
N VAL A 237 -8.36 -12.22 19.33
CA VAL A 237 -7.20 -12.04 20.20
C VAL A 237 -6.86 -10.55 20.34
N MET A 238 -6.91 -9.76 19.28
CA MET A 238 -6.67 -8.32 19.35
C MET A 238 -7.61 -7.58 20.31
N VAL A 239 -8.88 -8.01 20.39
CA VAL A 239 -9.88 -7.39 21.27
C VAL A 239 -9.78 -7.90 22.70
N LEU A 240 -9.58 -9.21 22.88
CA LEU A 240 -9.62 -9.84 24.20
C LEU A 240 -8.24 -9.88 24.90
N ASP A 241 -7.16 -9.88 24.13
CA ASP A 241 -5.78 -10.01 24.59
C ASP A 241 -4.81 -9.24 23.67
N LYS A 242 -5.00 -7.91 23.67
CA LYS A 242 -4.20 -6.97 22.89
C LYS A 242 -2.70 -7.08 23.17
N VAL A 243 -2.32 -7.26 24.43
CA VAL A 243 -0.90 -7.30 24.86
C VAL A 243 -0.23 -8.54 24.27
N CYS A 244 -0.86 -9.71 24.41
CA CYS A 244 -0.32 -10.94 23.87
C CYS A 244 -0.25 -10.91 22.34
N TRP A 245 -1.26 -10.34 21.66
CA TRP A 245 -1.20 -10.15 20.20
C TRP A 245 -0.03 -9.26 19.76
N LEU A 246 0.17 -8.12 20.44
CA LEU A 246 1.29 -7.22 20.14
C LEU A 246 2.64 -7.92 20.29
N LYS A 247 2.84 -8.70 21.36
CA LYS A 247 4.10 -9.44 21.58
C LYS A 247 4.42 -10.42 20.45
N HIS A 248 3.41 -11.06 19.88
CA HIS A 248 3.59 -11.97 18.74
C HIS A 248 3.88 -11.23 17.43
N VAL A 249 3.17 -10.14 17.17
CA VAL A 249 3.20 -9.45 15.87
C VAL A 249 4.36 -8.45 15.77
N MET A 250 4.83 -7.89 16.88
CA MET A 250 6.03 -7.05 16.91
C MET A 250 7.28 -7.87 16.62
N LEU A 251 8.26 -7.23 15.99
CA LEU A 251 9.61 -7.77 15.85
C LEU A 251 10.52 -7.21 16.95
N ASP A 252 11.57 -7.94 17.28
CA ASP A 252 12.59 -7.50 18.20
C ASP A 252 13.37 -6.30 17.61
N PRO A 253 13.44 -5.16 18.30
CA PRO A 253 14.07 -3.95 17.74
C PRO A 253 15.56 -4.09 17.39
N GLU A 254 16.31 -4.96 18.07
CA GLU A 254 17.75 -5.10 17.86
C GLU A 254 18.06 -6.06 16.71
N THR A 255 17.43 -7.22 16.71
CA THR A 255 17.66 -8.28 15.72
C THR A 255 16.78 -8.12 14.48
N GLY A 256 15.59 -7.52 14.64
CA GLY A 256 14.48 -7.44 13.68
C GLY A 256 13.92 -8.78 13.23
N LEU A 257 14.10 -9.80 14.06
CA LEU A 257 13.45 -11.09 13.92
C LEU A 257 12.34 -11.20 14.98
N ASP A 258 11.77 -12.39 15.13
CA ASP A 258 10.77 -12.59 16.19
C ASP A 258 11.41 -12.37 17.58
N PRO A 259 10.69 -11.76 18.54
CA PRO A 259 11.15 -11.66 19.92
C PRO A 259 11.41 -13.02 20.55
N ALA A 260 12.20 -13.05 21.63
CA ALA A 260 12.40 -14.27 22.40
C ALA A 260 11.05 -14.87 22.83
N ASN A 261 10.95 -16.21 22.79
CA ASN A 261 9.76 -17.01 23.11
C ASN A 261 8.59 -16.91 22.11
N PHE A 262 8.45 -15.80 21.38
CA PHE A 262 7.38 -15.61 20.40
C PHE A 262 7.84 -16.02 19.00
N ARG A 263 7.02 -16.77 18.26
CA ARG A 263 7.42 -17.28 16.94
C ARG A 263 6.25 -17.24 15.96
N LEU A 264 6.29 -16.33 15.00
CA LEU A 264 5.32 -16.29 13.89
C LEU A 264 5.94 -16.78 12.58
N ARG A 265 5.19 -17.54 11.79
CA ARG A 265 5.61 -17.95 10.44
C ARG A 265 4.51 -17.63 9.44
N ALA A 266 4.91 -17.37 8.20
CA ALA A 266 3.96 -17.26 7.11
C ALA A 266 3.16 -18.56 6.96
N ALA A 267 1.83 -18.43 6.84
CA ALA A 267 0.99 -19.51 6.37
C ALA A 267 1.49 -20.00 4.99
N GLN A 268 1.19 -21.25 4.66
CA GLN A 268 1.69 -21.91 3.46
C GLN A 268 0.55 -22.31 2.52
N GLY A 269 0.87 -22.51 1.24
CA GLY A 269 -0.11 -22.84 0.20
C GLY A 269 -0.99 -21.67 -0.22
N PHE A 270 -2.03 -21.95 -1.01
CA PHE A 270 -2.93 -20.92 -1.56
C PHE A 270 -3.74 -20.20 -0.48
N GLU A 271 -4.16 -20.92 0.56
CA GLU A 271 -4.90 -20.38 1.71
C GLU A 271 -4.14 -19.31 2.49
N ALA A 272 -2.84 -19.16 2.23
CA ALA A 272 -2.01 -18.13 2.86
C ALA A 272 -2.38 -16.73 2.37
N SER A 273 -2.91 -16.59 1.14
CA SER A 273 -3.18 -15.29 0.52
C SER A 273 -4.40 -15.25 -0.40
N ASP A 274 -5.18 -16.31 -0.53
CA ASP A 274 -6.41 -16.30 -1.33
C ASP A 274 -7.47 -15.35 -0.73
N PHE A 275 -7.61 -15.36 0.59
CA PHE A 275 -8.47 -14.52 1.40
C PHE A 275 -7.70 -13.93 2.59
N PHE A 276 -7.95 -12.67 2.93
CA PHE A 276 -7.45 -12.07 4.17
C PHE A 276 -8.18 -12.63 5.39
N VAL A 277 -9.51 -12.64 5.29
CA VAL A 277 -10.47 -13.28 6.20
C VAL A 277 -11.61 -13.79 5.32
N ALA A 278 -12.43 -14.72 5.81
CA ALA A 278 -13.54 -15.22 4.99
C ALA A 278 -14.44 -14.05 4.52
N GLY A 279 -14.77 -14.05 3.22
CA GLY A 279 -15.51 -12.96 2.57
C GLY A 279 -14.66 -11.80 2.05
N TYR A 280 -13.36 -11.73 2.36
CA TYR A 280 -12.44 -10.72 1.83
C TYR A 280 -11.34 -11.38 0.97
N TRP A 281 -11.58 -11.49 -0.33
CA TRP A 281 -10.64 -12.11 -1.27
C TRP A 281 -9.44 -11.19 -1.56
N ILE A 282 -8.28 -11.78 -1.81
CA ILE A 282 -7.08 -11.09 -2.33
C ILE A 282 -6.68 -11.75 -3.66
N TRP A 283 -6.10 -12.95 -3.61
CA TRP A 283 -5.65 -13.67 -4.82
C TRP A 283 -6.68 -14.65 -5.39
N ASN A 284 -7.77 -14.91 -4.67
CA ASN A 284 -8.72 -15.97 -5.04
C ASN A 284 -9.26 -15.85 -6.47
N LYS A 285 -9.56 -14.63 -6.96
CA LYS A 285 -10.08 -14.43 -8.34
C LYS A 285 -9.08 -14.89 -9.41
N ILE A 286 -7.80 -14.57 -9.24
CA ILE A 286 -6.72 -15.02 -10.13
C ILE A 286 -6.58 -16.55 -10.07
N ILE A 287 -6.56 -17.12 -8.86
CA ILE A 287 -6.43 -18.57 -8.65
C ILE A 287 -7.58 -19.33 -9.31
N GLN A 288 -8.82 -18.90 -9.09
CA GLN A 288 -10.02 -19.48 -9.69
C GLN A 288 -9.93 -19.48 -11.22
N ASN A 289 -9.59 -18.32 -11.80
CA ASN A 289 -9.50 -18.17 -13.25
C ASN A 289 -8.36 -19.01 -13.87
N LEU A 290 -7.20 -19.08 -13.21
CA LEU A 290 -6.10 -19.99 -13.61
C LEU A 290 -6.54 -21.46 -13.54
N GLY A 291 -7.29 -21.84 -12.50
CA GLY A 291 -7.86 -23.17 -12.36
C GLY A 291 -8.74 -23.58 -13.54
N VAL A 292 -9.52 -22.65 -14.12
CA VAL A 292 -10.37 -22.94 -15.29
C VAL A 292 -9.56 -23.46 -16.49
N ILE A 293 -8.38 -22.87 -16.72
CA ILE A 293 -7.51 -23.22 -17.86
C ILE A 293 -6.53 -24.35 -17.52
N GLY A 294 -6.70 -25.01 -16.36
CA GLY A 294 -5.98 -26.22 -15.99
C GLY A 294 -4.70 -25.99 -15.22
N TYR A 295 -4.57 -24.88 -14.49
CA TYR A 295 -3.54 -24.77 -13.46
C TYR A 295 -3.94 -25.55 -12.20
N ASP A 296 -2.94 -26.17 -11.59
CA ASP A 296 -3.02 -26.97 -10.37
C ASP A 296 -1.78 -26.67 -9.49
N PRO A 297 -1.70 -27.23 -8.27
CA PRO A 297 -0.55 -26.98 -7.38
C PRO A 297 0.83 -27.39 -7.93
N ASP A 298 0.90 -28.18 -9.00
CA ASP A 298 2.17 -28.57 -9.65
C ASP A 298 2.66 -27.49 -10.64
N LYS A 299 1.75 -26.65 -11.14
CA LYS A 299 2.03 -25.57 -12.11
C LYS A 299 1.78 -24.17 -11.57
N MET A 300 1.20 -24.01 -10.39
CA MET A 300 1.09 -22.71 -9.74
C MET A 300 1.41 -22.80 -8.25
N THR A 301 1.95 -21.72 -7.69
CA THR A 301 2.26 -21.63 -6.27
C THR A 301 2.08 -20.21 -5.77
N THR A 302 1.74 -20.08 -4.49
CA THR A 302 1.86 -18.82 -3.75
C THR A 302 3.17 -18.85 -2.96
N ALA A 303 4.11 -17.99 -3.31
CA ALA A 303 5.34 -17.77 -2.54
C ALA A 303 5.04 -16.86 -1.34
N ALA A 304 4.30 -17.40 -0.38
CA ALA A 304 3.93 -16.72 0.85
C ALA A 304 5.15 -16.46 1.75
N TYR A 305 5.22 -15.27 2.36
CA TYR A 305 6.34 -14.85 3.20
C TYR A 305 5.90 -13.95 4.36
N ASP A 306 6.79 -13.78 5.34
CA ASP A 306 6.56 -12.89 6.46
C ASP A 306 6.86 -11.45 6.06
N TRP A 307 5.82 -10.75 5.61
CA TRP A 307 5.87 -9.38 5.14
C TRP A 307 6.31 -8.36 6.20
N ARG A 308 6.55 -8.73 7.46
CA ARG A 308 7.10 -7.83 8.48
C ARG A 308 8.62 -7.65 8.35
N LEU A 309 9.31 -8.63 7.80
CA LEU A 309 10.78 -8.68 7.76
C LEU A 309 11.36 -7.80 6.64
N SER A 310 12.60 -7.34 6.83
CA SER A 310 13.39 -6.83 5.69
C SER A 310 13.75 -7.98 4.74
N TYR A 311 14.08 -7.69 3.49
CA TYR A 311 14.25 -8.74 2.49
C TYR A 311 15.47 -9.64 2.79
N GLN A 312 16.58 -9.07 3.28
CA GLN A 312 17.71 -9.90 3.72
C GLN A 312 17.34 -10.80 4.92
N ASP A 313 16.42 -10.33 5.78
CA ASP A 313 15.93 -11.11 6.93
C ASP A 313 15.00 -12.26 6.53
N LEU A 314 14.28 -12.14 5.41
CA LEU A 314 13.52 -13.27 4.82
C LEU A 314 14.44 -14.45 4.49
N GLU A 315 15.61 -14.18 3.92
CA GLU A 315 16.60 -15.22 3.65
C GLU A 315 17.29 -15.69 4.94
N ARG A 316 17.70 -14.76 5.81
CA ARG A 316 18.40 -15.10 7.05
C ARG A 316 17.58 -16.01 7.97
N ARG A 317 16.29 -15.71 8.16
CA ARG A 317 15.41 -16.44 9.09
C ARG A 317 14.76 -17.65 8.44
N ASP A 318 14.17 -17.47 7.25
CA ASP A 318 13.24 -18.45 6.68
C ASP A 318 13.79 -19.20 5.47
N LYS A 319 14.96 -18.80 4.97
CA LYS A 319 15.49 -19.30 3.68
C LYS A 319 14.49 -19.11 2.54
N TYR A 320 13.75 -18.00 2.59
CA TYR A 320 12.64 -17.73 1.67
C TYR A 320 13.11 -17.72 0.21
N PHE A 321 14.14 -16.95 -0.12
CA PHE A 321 14.63 -16.86 -1.50
C PHE A 321 15.33 -18.14 -1.95
N SER A 322 16.04 -18.83 -1.04
CA SER A 322 16.59 -20.16 -1.34
C SER A 322 15.52 -21.18 -1.70
N LYS A 323 14.40 -21.21 -0.95
CA LYS A 323 13.25 -22.08 -1.25
C LYS A 323 12.58 -21.70 -2.57
N LEU A 324 12.37 -20.40 -2.80
CA LEU A 324 11.79 -19.88 -4.05
C LEU A 324 12.64 -20.27 -5.27
N LYS A 325 13.97 -20.09 -5.19
CA LYS A 325 14.91 -20.51 -6.24
C LYS A 325 14.78 -22.01 -6.53
N GLN A 326 14.85 -22.85 -5.51
CA GLN A 326 14.76 -24.30 -5.66
C GLN A 326 13.41 -24.73 -6.24
N GLN A 327 12.32 -24.08 -5.82
CA GLN A 327 11.00 -24.35 -6.36
C GLN A 327 10.93 -24.02 -7.86
N ILE A 328 11.44 -22.85 -8.27
CA ILE A 328 11.48 -22.46 -9.69
C ILE A 328 12.32 -23.43 -10.53
N GLU A 329 13.49 -23.84 -10.02
CA GLU A 329 14.36 -24.82 -10.70
C GLU A 329 13.65 -26.18 -10.86
N LEU A 330 13.03 -26.68 -9.79
CA LEU A 330 12.26 -27.93 -9.82
C LEU A 330 11.10 -27.85 -10.82
N THR A 331 10.32 -26.78 -10.77
CA THR A 331 9.16 -26.64 -11.67
C THR A 331 9.58 -26.49 -13.13
N PHE A 332 10.74 -25.88 -13.40
CA PHE A 332 11.34 -25.85 -14.73
C PHE A 332 11.75 -27.25 -15.20
N GLU A 333 12.36 -28.06 -14.34
CA GLU A 333 12.71 -29.45 -14.66
C GLU A 333 11.48 -30.32 -14.96
N LEU A 334 10.38 -30.11 -14.24
CA LEU A 334 9.13 -30.87 -14.40
C LEU A 334 8.34 -30.47 -15.65
N ASN A 335 8.31 -29.18 -15.99
CA ASN A 335 7.45 -28.64 -17.06
C ASN A 335 8.21 -28.30 -18.35
N ALA A 336 9.54 -28.25 -18.32
CA ALA A 336 10.40 -27.76 -19.40
C ALA A 336 10.02 -26.35 -19.90
N SER A 337 9.44 -25.52 -19.01
CA SER A 337 9.02 -24.16 -19.31
C SER A 337 9.44 -23.19 -18.21
N LYS A 338 9.81 -21.97 -18.63
CA LYS A 338 10.21 -20.88 -17.74
C LYS A 338 9.00 -20.38 -16.93
N SER A 339 9.25 -19.93 -15.70
CA SER A 339 8.21 -19.48 -14.76
C SER A 339 7.81 -18.02 -14.99
N VAL A 340 6.54 -17.70 -14.75
CA VAL A 340 5.99 -16.35 -14.68
C VAL A 340 5.90 -15.94 -13.21
N LEU A 341 6.56 -14.84 -12.85
CA LEU A 341 6.50 -14.27 -11.50
C LEU A 341 5.48 -13.14 -11.47
N ILE A 342 4.50 -13.21 -10.58
CA ILE A 342 3.47 -12.17 -10.41
C ILE A 342 3.65 -11.54 -9.04
N GLY A 343 4.13 -10.29 -9.01
CA GLY A 343 4.28 -9.53 -7.78
C GLY A 343 3.19 -8.48 -7.66
N HIS A 344 2.44 -8.49 -6.55
CA HIS A 344 1.47 -7.43 -6.23
C HIS A 344 2.02 -6.48 -5.17
N SER A 345 1.86 -5.17 -5.34
CA SER A 345 2.24 -4.18 -4.32
C SER A 345 3.71 -4.34 -3.89
N MET A 346 4.00 -4.48 -2.58
CA MET A 346 5.34 -4.79 -2.06
C MET A 346 5.92 -6.09 -2.62
N GLY A 347 5.08 -7.06 -3.01
CA GLY A 347 5.51 -8.31 -3.64
C GLY A 347 6.30 -8.09 -4.94
N ALA A 348 6.02 -7.00 -5.67
CA ALA A 348 6.81 -6.61 -6.83
C ALA A 348 8.24 -6.18 -6.47
N GLN A 349 8.42 -5.49 -5.33
CA GLN A 349 9.76 -5.19 -4.81
C GLN A 349 10.49 -6.46 -4.36
N VAL A 350 9.78 -7.41 -3.75
CA VAL A 350 10.33 -8.72 -3.36
C VAL A 350 10.79 -9.51 -4.58
N VAL A 351 10.02 -9.51 -5.67
CA VAL A 351 10.43 -10.12 -6.94
C VAL A 351 11.66 -9.42 -7.50
N PHE A 352 11.66 -8.08 -7.59
CA PHE A 352 12.82 -7.34 -8.09
C PHE A 352 14.09 -7.61 -7.26
N TYR A 353 13.97 -7.63 -5.93
CA TYR A 353 15.07 -8.00 -5.03
C TYR A 353 15.54 -9.43 -5.26
N PHE A 354 14.63 -10.39 -5.44
CA PHE A 354 14.95 -11.78 -5.73
C PHE A 354 15.77 -11.93 -7.02
N LEU A 355 15.44 -11.18 -8.07
CA LEU A 355 16.18 -11.21 -9.34
C LEU A 355 17.66 -10.80 -9.16
N LYS A 356 17.97 -9.93 -8.19
CA LYS A 356 19.35 -9.58 -7.83
C LYS A 356 19.97 -10.58 -6.87
N TRP A 357 19.23 -10.96 -5.84
CA TRP A 357 19.68 -11.93 -4.85
C TRP A 357 20.08 -13.27 -5.49
N VAL A 358 19.34 -13.71 -6.52
CA VAL A 358 19.55 -15.03 -7.13
C VAL A 358 20.84 -15.10 -7.94
N GLU A 359 21.23 -14.02 -8.62
CA GLU A 359 22.45 -13.95 -9.41
C GLU A 359 23.69 -13.60 -8.58
N ALA A 360 23.50 -12.97 -7.42
CA ALA A 360 24.57 -12.56 -6.53
C ALA A 360 25.33 -13.75 -5.92
N GLU A 361 26.64 -13.57 -5.74
CA GLU A 361 27.57 -14.55 -5.17
C GLU A 361 27.88 -14.25 -3.70
N GLY A 362 27.73 -15.25 -2.83
CA GLY A 362 28.02 -15.10 -1.41
C GLY A 362 27.32 -16.14 -0.52
N PRO A 363 27.71 -16.24 0.75
CA PRO A 363 27.19 -17.26 1.66
C PRO A 363 25.68 -17.12 1.98
N ASN A 364 25.12 -15.92 1.82
CA ASN A 364 23.70 -15.63 2.08
C ASN A 364 22.93 -15.22 0.81
N TYR A 365 23.50 -15.48 -0.38
CA TYR A 365 22.92 -15.12 -1.67
C TYR A 365 22.62 -16.38 -2.51
N GLY A 366 21.96 -16.19 -3.64
CA GLY A 366 21.44 -17.31 -4.42
C GLY A 366 22.47 -18.11 -5.17
N ASN A 367 23.65 -17.54 -5.49
CA ASN A 367 24.72 -18.23 -6.21
C ASN A 367 24.23 -18.91 -7.52
N GLY A 368 23.25 -18.31 -8.20
CA GLY A 368 22.71 -18.80 -9.46
C GLY A 368 23.54 -18.39 -10.68
N GLY A 369 24.33 -17.31 -10.54
CA GLY A 369 25.11 -16.72 -11.61
C GLY A 369 24.29 -15.85 -12.58
N PRO A 370 24.95 -15.03 -13.43
CA PRO A 370 24.34 -13.96 -14.25
C PRO A 370 23.45 -14.44 -15.42
N GLY A 371 23.25 -15.74 -15.57
CA GLY A 371 22.36 -16.34 -16.58
C GLY A 371 21.16 -17.03 -15.97
N TRP A 372 21.04 -17.04 -14.63
CA TRP A 372 19.98 -17.76 -13.95
C TRP A 372 18.60 -17.21 -14.32
N VAL A 373 18.45 -15.87 -14.27
CA VAL A 373 17.18 -15.23 -14.59
C VAL A 373 16.78 -15.52 -16.03
N ASN A 374 17.70 -15.37 -16.99
CA ASN A 374 17.43 -15.65 -18.39
C ASN A 374 17.03 -17.12 -18.62
N LYS A 375 17.59 -18.06 -17.87
CA LYS A 375 17.31 -19.49 -18.02
C LYS A 375 15.92 -19.86 -17.50
N TYR A 376 15.52 -19.34 -16.32
CA TYR A 376 14.37 -19.86 -15.59
C TYR A 376 13.13 -18.97 -15.58
N ILE A 377 13.27 -17.67 -15.85
CA ILE A 377 12.16 -16.71 -15.76
C ILE A 377 11.70 -16.33 -17.17
N ASP A 378 10.40 -16.48 -17.44
CA ASP A 378 9.79 -16.03 -18.69
C ASP A 378 9.38 -14.56 -18.58
N SER A 379 8.59 -14.25 -17.55
CA SER A 379 7.97 -12.94 -17.41
C SER A 379 7.89 -12.52 -15.95
N PHE A 380 8.04 -11.21 -15.71
CA PHE A 380 7.70 -10.56 -14.46
C PHE A 380 6.46 -9.68 -14.66
N ILE A 381 5.35 -10.05 -14.03
CA ILE A 381 4.11 -9.28 -13.99
C ILE A 381 4.12 -8.46 -12.68
N ASN A 382 4.36 -7.16 -12.82
CA ASN A 382 4.34 -6.17 -11.76
C ASN A 382 2.93 -5.55 -11.66
N VAL A 383 2.13 -5.99 -10.69
CA VAL A 383 0.73 -5.54 -10.48
C VAL A 383 0.69 -4.50 -9.35
N SER A 384 0.36 -3.25 -9.67
CA SER A 384 0.31 -2.12 -8.71
C SER A 384 1.55 -2.07 -7.81
N GLY A 385 2.73 -2.42 -8.33
CA GLY A 385 3.91 -2.61 -7.51
C GLY A 385 4.54 -1.30 -7.05
N THR A 386 5.06 -1.31 -5.83
CA THR A 386 5.65 -0.16 -5.17
C THR A 386 7.14 0.00 -5.49
N LEU A 387 7.58 -0.23 -6.74
CA LEU A 387 9.01 -0.25 -7.10
C LEU A 387 9.78 0.99 -6.62
N LEU A 388 9.22 2.19 -6.79
CA LEU A 388 9.80 3.45 -6.27
C LEU A 388 9.25 3.87 -4.89
N GLY A 389 8.58 2.97 -4.18
CA GLY A 389 8.02 3.19 -2.85
C GLY A 389 6.58 3.70 -2.83
N ALA A 390 6.04 3.84 -1.63
CA ALA A 390 4.70 4.34 -1.35
C ALA A 390 4.80 5.53 -0.38
N PRO A 391 4.26 6.72 -0.70
CA PRO A 391 4.37 7.89 0.17
C PRO A 391 3.85 7.67 1.59
N LYS A 392 2.81 6.83 1.75
CA LYS A 392 2.19 6.50 3.05
C LYS A 392 3.12 5.78 4.03
N ALA A 393 4.21 5.17 3.56
CA ALA A 393 5.19 4.55 4.44
C ALA A 393 5.91 5.58 5.34
N VAL A 394 6.08 6.82 4.88
CA VAL A 394 6.72 7.89 5.64
C VAL A 394 5.88 8.33 6.85
N PRO A 395 4.61 8.79 6.71
CA PRO A 395 3.78 9.18 7.86
C PRO A 395 3.51 8.01 8.82
N ALA A 396 3.48 6.77 8.34
CA ALA A 396 3.40 5.57 9.18
C ALA A 396 4.51 5.51 10.24
N LEU A 397 5.74 5.93 9.91
CA LEU A 397 6.89 5.95 10.82
C LEU A 397 7.14 7.30 11.52
N ILE A 398 6.38 8.34 11.18
CA ILE A 398 6.35 9.61 11.91
C ILE A 398 5.34 9.56 13.05
N SER A 399 4.10 9.25 12.71
CA SER A 399 2.93 9.49 13.57
C SER A 399 2.02 8.27 13.72
N GLY A 400 2.39 7.12 13.14
CA GLY A 400 1.61 5.89 13.22
C GLY A 400 0.30 5.97 12.44
N GLU A 401 0.26 6.75 11.37
CA GLU A 401 -0.91 6.89 10.49
C GLU A 401 -0.94 5.73 9.48
N MET A 402 -2.10 5.09 9.35
CA MET A 402 -2.34 3.97 8.43
C MET A 402 -3.71 4.15 7.76
N LYS A 403 -3.90 5.28 7.07
CA LYS A 403 -5.21 5.66 6.52
C LYS A 403 -5.69 4.78 5.34
N ASP A 404 -4.84 3.88 4.83
CA ASP A 404 -5.12 2.90 3.76
C ASP A 404 -6.25 1.90 4.05
N THR A 405 -6.92 2.05 5.17
CA THR A 405 -7.93 1.11 5.64
C THR A 405 -9.30 1.72 5.82
N ILE A 406 -9.57 2.86 5.17
CA ILE A 406 -10.94 3.36 5.05
C ILE A 406 -11.83 2.36 4.26
N GLN A 407 -11.25 1.41 3.51
CA GLN A 407 -12.01 0.40 2.74
C GLN A 407 -11.87 -1.05 3.24
N LEU A 408 -10.98 -1.36 4.18
CA LEU A 408 -11.13 -2.56 5.01
C LEU A 408 -12.35 -2.29 5.89
N ASN A 409 -13.54 -2.79 5.51
CA ASN A 409 -14.83 -2.70 6.21
C ASN A 409 -14.78 -1.74 7.40
N ALA A 410 -15.51 -0.62 7.34
CA ALA A 410 -15.61 0.42 8.37
C ALA A 410 -15.94 -0.06 9.82
N ILE A 411 -15.92 -1.37 10.08
CA ILE A 411 -15.97 -2.05 11.36
C ILE A 411 -14.58 -2.61 11.79
N ALA A 412 -13.82 -3.25 10.90
CA ALA A 412 -12.53 -3.89 11.22
C ALA A 412 -11.44 -2.85 11.50
N MET A 413 -11.36 -1.82 10.66
CA MET A 413 -10.33 -0.78 10.78
C MET A 413 -10.76 0.41 11.62
N TYR A 414 -12.04 0.75 11.61
CA TYR A 414 -12.62 1.62 12.64
C TYR A 414 -12.47 1.05 14.05
N GLY A 415 -12.39 -0.29 14.17
CA GLY A 415 -11.94 -0.97 15.38
C GLY A 415 -10.47 -0.67 15.68
N LEU A 416 -9.54 -1.04 14.77
CA LEU A 416 -8.09 -0.88 14.95
C LEU A 416 -7.65 0.55 15.31
N GLU A 417 -8.20 1.58 14.64
CA GLU A 417 -7.91 2.99 14.93
C GLU A 417 -8.42 3.45 16.30
N LYS A 418 -9.44 2.78 16.84
CA LYS A 418 -9.93 3.01 18.22
C LYS A 418 -9.28 2.11 19.27
N PHE A 419 -8.80 0.93 18.90
CA PHE A 419 -8.21 -0.05 19.82
C PHE A 419 -6.72 0.23 20.10
N PHE A 420 -6.00 0.82 19.15
CA PHE A 420 -4.60 1.22 19.31
C PHE A 420 -4.48 2.74 19.24
N SER A 421 -3.83 3.32 20.24
CA SER A 421 -3.39 4.71 20.15
C SER A 421 -2.40 4.88 19.00
N ARG A 422 -2.32 6.08 18.44
CA ARG A 422 -1.31 6.41 17.41
C ARG A 422 0.12 6.06 17.86
N ARG A 423 0.41 6.24 19.16
CA ARG A 423 1.69 5.87 19.78
C ARG A 423 1.98 4.36 19.73
N GLU A 424 0.98 3.52 19.99
CA GLU A 424 1.10 2.06 19.91
C GLU A 424 1.26 1.61 18.46
N ARG A 425 0.49 2.18 17.52
CA ARG A 425 0.66 1.92 16.09
C ARG A 425 2.07 2.28 15.64
N LEU A 426 2.56 3.46 16.02
CA LEU A 426 3.92 3.89 15.72
C LEU A 426 4.97 2.93 16.28
N ASN A 427 4.82 2.46 17.52
CA ASN A 427 5.72 1.47 18.11
C ASN A 427 5.72 0.16 17.32
N LEU A 428 4.53 -0.35 16.99
CA LEU A 428 4.37 -1.57 16.21
C LEU A 428 5.05 -1.45 14.84
N LEU A 429 4.68 -0.42 14.07
CA LEU A 429 5.16 -0.20 12.70
C LEU A 429 6.66 0.02 12.63
N ARG A 430 7.26 0.68 13.63
CA ARG A 430 8.71 0.85 13.72
C ARG A 430 9.47 -0.48 13.82
N THR A 431 8.85 -1.53 14.36
CA THR A 431 9.49 -2.85 14.43
C THR A 431 9.50 -3.58 13.09
N TRP A 432 8.57 -3.28 12.18
CA TRP A 432 8.48 -3.96 10.89
C TRP A 432 9.55 -3.44 9.91
N GLY A 433 10.54 -4.30 9.65
CA GLY A 433 11.68 -4.00 8.78
C GLY A 433 11.33 -3.81 7.30
N SER A 434 10.14 -4.23 6.88
CA SER A 434 9.63 -4.03 5.51
C SER A 434 9.11 -2.62 5.23
N ILE A 435 8.60 -1.91 6.25
CA ILE A 435 8.02 -0.57 6.06
C ILE A 435 9.06 0.42 5.48
N PRO A 436 10.30 0.49 6.01
CA PRO A 436 11.32 1.33 5.39
C PRO A 436 11.67 0.92 3.95
N SER A 437 11.61 -0.36 3.58
CA SER A 437 11.85 -0.79 2.20
C SER A 437 10.83 -0.22 1.21
N MET A 438 9.66 0.20 1.68
CA MET A 438 8.64 0.89 0.89
C MET A 438 8.76 2.42 0.91
N PHE A 439 9.79 3.00 1.52
CA PHE A 439 10.00 4.44 1.39
C PHE A 439 10.18 4.86 -0.07
N PRO A 440 9.65 6.04 -0.43
CA PRO A 440 9.86 6.67 -1.72
C PRO A 440 11.35 6.75 -2.11
N LYS A 441 11.65 6.37 -3.35
CA LYS A 441 13.01 6.27 -3.91
C LYS A 441 13.23 7.29 -5.01
N GLY A 442 14.45 7.83 -5.08
CA GLY A 442 14.85 8.82 -6.07
C GLY A 442 14.80 10.27 -5.59
N GLY A 443 14.42 10.52 -4.32
CA GLY A 443 14.44 11.86 -3.72
C GLY A 443 13.77 12.92 -4.61
N ASP A 444 14.42 14.08 -4.73
CA ASP A 444 13.93 15.22 -5.51
C ASP A 444 13.80 14.92 -7.02
N LEU A 445 14.56 13.96 -7.57
CA LEU A 445 14.52 13.60 -9.00
C LEU A 445 13.14 13.05 -9.39
N ILE A 446 12.55 12.21 -8.53
CA ILE A 446 11.27 11.56 -8.79
C ILE A 446 10.13 12.27 -8.08
N TRP A 447 10.30 12.64 -6.81
CA TRP A 447 9.21 13.09 -5.96
C TRP A 447 9.09 14.62 -5.86
N GLY A 448 9.96 15.35 -6.56
CA GLY A 448 9.97 16.81 -6.55
C GLY A 448 10.72 17.40 -5.36
N ASN A 449 11.01 18.69 -5.47
CA ASN A 449 11.76 19.47 -4.49
C ASN A 449 10.83 20.35 -3.65
N HIS A 450 11.36 21.24 -2.81
CA HIS A 450 10.58 22.17 -1.98
C HIS A 450 9.58 23.09 -2.71
N THR A 451 9.56 23.12 -4.04
CA THR A 451 8.74 24.07 -4.81
C THR A 451 7.94 23.44 -5.93
N PHE A 452 8.32 22.26 -6.40
CA PHE A 452 7.80 21.70 -7.64
C PHE A 452 7.88 20.16 -7.69
N SER A 453 6.82 19.55 -8.21
CA SER A 453 6.75 18.17 -8.70
C SER A 453 6.25 18.16 -10.15
N TYR A 454 6.63 17.16 -10.95
CA TYR A 454 6.10 16.97 -12.31
C TYR A 454 4.57 16.80 -12.34
N GLU A 455 3.97 16.31 -11.25
CA GLU A 455 2.52 16.18 -11.09
C GLU A 455 1.80 17.54 -11.05
N ASP A 456 2.51 18.63 -10.70
CA ASP A 456 1.94 19.99 -10.67
C ASP A 456 1.60 20.51 -12.07
N LEU A 457 2.12 19.87 -13.13
CA LEU A 457 1.84 20.24 -14.52
C LEU A 457 0.38 19.93 -14.90
N ALA A 458 -0.19 18.82 -14.41
CA ALA A 458 -1.58 18.47 -14.64
C ALA A 458 -2.55 19.32 -13.80
N SER A 459 -2.12 19.73 -12.61
CA SER A 459 -2.95 20.47 -11.65
C SER A 459 -3.30 21.91 -12.07
N LYS A 460 -2.58 22.49 -13.05
CA LYS A 460 -2.84 23.85 -13.55
C LYS A 460 -4.00 23.94 -14.54
N ASN A 461 -4.47 22.81 -15.04
CA ASN A 461 -5.57 22.74 -16.00
C ASN A 461 -6.93 22.43 -15.34
N SER A 462 -6.94 22.03 -14.06
CA SER A 462 -8.18 21.90 -13.30
C SER A 462 -8.57 23.27 -12.75
N THR A 463 -9.80 23.72 -13.02
CA THR A 463 -10.41 24.96 -12.50
C THR A 463 -10.53 25.01 -10.96
N SER A 464 -10.10 23.95 -10.27
CA SER A 464 -9.74 23.93 -8.86
C SER A 464 -8.26 24.32 -8.73
N ILE A 465 -7.98 25.57 -8.35
CA ILE A 465 -6.65 26.00 -7.92
C ILE A 465 -6.23 25.12 -6.74
N LEU A 466 -5.47 24.06 -7.00
CA LEU A 466 -4.59 23.48 -5.99
C LEU A 466 -3.58 24.59 -5.67
N THR A 467 -3.85 25.34 -4.61
CA THR A 467 -2.96 26.41 -4.11
C THR A 467 -1.62 25.87 -3.60
N SER A 468 -1.44 24.53 -3.60
CA SER A 468 -0.29 23.83 -3.03
C SER A 468 0.30 22.84 -4.03
N SER A 469 1.58 23.01 -4.33
CA SER A 469 2.42 22.06 -5.07
C SER A 469 2.62 20.74 -4.29
N PHE A 470 2.79 19.63 -5.02
CA PHE A 470 3.18 18.32 -4.49
C PHE A 470 4.69 18.16 -4.26
N GLY A 471 5.49 19.18 -4.60
CA GLY A 471 6.94 19.19 -4.36
C GLY A 471 7.28 19.03 -2.88
N PRO A 472 6.80 19.93 -1.98
CA PRO A 472 6.83 19.69 -0.55
C PRO A 472 6.02 18.45 -0.19
N PHE A 473 6.70 17.41 0.27
CA PHE A 473 6.05 16.18 0.73
C PHE A 473 5.41 16.37 2.11
N ILE A 474 6.10 17.05 3.03
CA ILE A 474 5.56 17.44 4.33
C ILE A 474 5.61 18.96 4.45
N LYS A 475 4.47 19.56 4.78
CA LYS A 475 4.38 20.97 5.20
C LYS A 475 4.20 20.99 6.71
N LEU A 476 5.21 21.42 7.45
CA LEU A 476 5.17 21.47 8.90
C LEU A 476 4.75 22.85 9.38
N GLU A 477 3.58 22.94 9.98
CA GLU A 477 3.06 24.14 10.64
C GLU A 477 3.68 24.26 12.04
N LYS A 478 4.56 25.24 12.21
CA LYS A 478 5.17 25.58 13.50
C LYS A 478 4.45 26.76 14.15
N SER A 479 4.02 26.56 15.39
CA SER A 479 3.56 27.66 16.23
C SER A 479 4.77 28.49 16.69
N LYS A 480 4.76 29.80 16.41
CA LYS A 480 5.79 30.71 16.93
C LYS A 480 5.57 30.96 18.42
N ASN A 481 5.91 29.99 19.29
CA ASN A 481 6.37 30.21 20.68
C ASN A 481 6.57 28.89 21.46
N PRO A 482 7.80 28.33 21.52
CA PRO A 482 8.16 27.32 22.52
C PRO A 482 8.70 27.94 23.83
N SER A 483 8.97 29.25 23.89
CA SER A 483 9.74 29.85 24.99
C SER A 483 9.34 31.28 25.34
N SER A 484 8.19 31.43 26.01
CA SER A 484 7.90 32.61 26.84
C SER A 484 6.83 32.34 27.92
N LYS A 485 6.96 31.24 28.67
CA LYS A 485 6.33 31.12 30.00
C LYS A 485 7.20 31.83 31.06
N LYS A 486 7.27 33.17 31.03
CA LYS A 486 7.53 33.97 32.24
C LYS A 486 6.69 35.26 32.22
N ASN A 487 5.93 35.41 33.31
CA ASN A 487 5.19 36.58 33.78
C ASN A 487 3.79 36.80 33.19
N LYS A 488 2.81 36.20 33.88
CA LYS A 488 1.43 36.67 33.91
C LYS A 488 1.40 38.09 34.51
N THR A 489 1.18 39.10 33.68
CA THR A 489 0.50 40.33 34.09
C THR A 489 -0.55 40.70 33.05
N LYS A 490 -1.80 40.75 33.52
CA LYS A 490 -3.01 41.11 32.77
C LYS A 490 -2.84 42.50 32.11
N LYS A 491 -3.04 42.61 30.79
CA LYS A 491 -3.92 43.63 30.18
C LYS A 491 -4.01 43.54 28.66
N HIS A 492 -5.26 43.67 28.22
CA HIS A 492 -5.77 44.09 26.91
C HIS A 492 -5.76 43.15 25.70
N MET A 493 -6.99 42.99 25.20
CA MET A 493 -7.46 42.37 23.98
C MET A 493 -7.31 43.36 22.81
N LYS A 494 -6.64 42.97 21.73
CA LYS A 494 -7.05 43.17 20.31
C LYS A 494 -6.00 42.62 19.34
N THR A 495 -6.43 41.61 18.55
CA THR A 495 -6.14 41.34 17.13
C THR A 495 -4.79 41.80 16.55
N THR A 496 -3.93 40.84 16.19
CA THR A 496 -3.09 40.83 14.97
C THR A 496 -2.39 39.46 14.82
N ASN A 497 -2.73 38.73 13.76
CA ASN A 497 -2.00 37.65 13.06
C ASN A 497 -0.91 36.88 13.83
N ASP A 498 -1.26 35.75 14.44
CA ASP A 498 -0.30 34.67 14.71
C ASP A 498 0.21 34.15 13.36
N LYS A 499 1.42 34.56 12.97
CA LYS A 499 2.09 34.04 11.78
C LYS A 499 2.66 32.66 12.10
N THR A 500 1.91 31.60 11.86
CA THR A 500 2.40 30.23 11.78
C THR A 500 3.57 30.18 10.78
N GLU A 501 4.70 29.60 11.17
CA GLU A 501 5.83 29.39 10.27
C GLU A 501 5.66 28.03 9.60
N ILE A 502 5.56 28.00 8.28
CA ILE A 502 5.44 26.76 7.51
C ILE A 502 6.84 26.36 7.05
N VAL A 503 7.26 25.14 7.37
CA VAL A 503 8.51 24.54 6.88
C VAL A 503 8.16 23.46 5.87
N ASP A 504 8.54 23.69 4.61
CA ASP A 504 8.34 22.75 3.51
C ASP A 504 9.52 21.78 3.43
N LEU A 505 9.24 20.48 3.57
CA LEU A 505 10.22 19.39 3.48
C LEU A 505 10.01 18.63 2.16
N SER A 506 11.09 18.42 1.40
CA SER A 506 11.06 17.50 0.26
C SER A 506 10.87 16.05 0.73
N MET A 507 10.73 15.12 -0.22
CA MET A 507 10.65 13.70 0.11
C MET A 507 11.92 13.22 0.84
N GLU A 508 13.09 13.66 0.38
CA GLU A 508 14.38 13.31 0.97
C GLU A 508 14.49 13.84 2.40
N ASP A 509 14.16 15.11 2.61
CA ASP A 509 14.14 15.71 3.96
C ASP A 509 13.16 15.03 4.90
N SER A 510 12.04 14.56 4.38
CA SER A 510 11.01 13.87 5.18
C SER A 510 11.46 12.49 5.61
N ILE A 511 12.18 11.75 4.75
CA ILE A 511 12.84 10.48 5.13
C ILE A 511 13.93 10.75 6.18
N ASN A 512 14.73 11.80 5.99
CA ASN A 512 15.74 12.22 6.96
C ASN A 512 15.11 12.61 8.31
N LEU A 513 13.97 13.29 8.30
CA LEU A 513 13.18 13.57 9.49
C LEU A 513 12.77 12.28 10.20
N VAL A 514 12.25 11.27 9.48
CA VAL A 514 11.92 9.96 10.07
C VAL A 514 13.12 9.35 10.77
N LYS A 515 14.29 9.33 10.11
CA LYS A 515 15.53 8.81 10.73
C LYS A 515 15.86 9.58 12.02
N ASN A 516 15.82 10.91 11.98
CA ASN A 516 16.17 11.78 13.10
C ASN A 516 15.24 11.59 14.32
N ILE A 517 13.94 11.39 14.11
CA ILE A 517 12.97 11.17 15.20
C ILE A 517 12.83 9.71 15.64
N SER A 518 13.52 8.80 14.93
CA SER A 518 13.49 7.37 15.21
C SER A 518 14.54 6.96 16.23
N PRO A 519 14.31 5.89 17.00
CA PRO A 519 15.34 5.32 17.86
C PRO A 519 16.61 4.92 17.07
N SER A 520 17.76 4.91 17.74
CA SER A 520 19.05 4.58 17.13
C SER A 520 19.09 3.20 16.47
N TRP A 521 18.43 2.20 17.05
CA TRP A 521 18.32 0.86 16.48
C TRP A 521 17.59 0.88 15.11
N LEU A 522 16.54 1.69 14.98
CA LEU A 522 15.78 1.78 13.73
C LEU A 522 16.60 2.52 12.66
N GLN A 523 17.29 3.60 13.02
CA GLN A 523 18.20 4.30 12.12
C GLN A 523 19.24 3.34 11.53
N LYS A 524 19.91 2.57 12.40
CA LYS A 524 20.89 1.56 12.00
C LYS A 524 20.29 0.53 11.05
N ARG A 525 19.12 -0.02 11.38
CA ARG A 525 18.43 -1.00 10.51
C ARG A 525 18.06 -0.42 9.15
N ILE A 526 17.59 0.82 9.11
CA ILE A 526 17.27 1.48 7.84
C ILE A 526 18.53 1.57 6.97
N ASP A 527 19.64 2.05 7.52
CA ASP A 527 20.90 2.25 6.79
C ASP A 527 21.59 0.94 6.39
N GLU A 528 21.39 -0.15 7.16
CA GLU A 528 21.92 -1.48 6.84
C GLU A 528 21.14 -2.19 5.73
N GLN A 529 19.84 -1.88 5.57
CA GLN A 529 18.94 -2.67 4.73
C GLN A 529 18.52 -1.97 3.44
N ASN A 530 18.53 -0.64 3.39
CA ASN A 530 17.95 0.10 2.27
C ASN A 530 18.71 1.40 1.95
N ASP A 531 18.70 1.77 0.67
CA ASP A 531 19.07 3.10 0.18
C ASP A 531 17.96 3.69 -0.70
N TYR A 532 17.69 4.98 -0.55
CA TYR A 532 16.56 5.68 -1.17
C TYR A 532 16.97 6.68 -2.26
N GLY A 533 18.27 6.85 -2.52
CA GLY A 533 18.79 7.74 -3.55
C GLY A 533 18.65 7.17 -4.97
N TYR A 534 19.52 7.64 -5.86
CA TYR A 534 19.67 7.17 -7.24
C TYR A 534 21.16 7.19 -7.62
N ALA A 535 21.58 6.33 -8.54
CA ALA A 535 22.96 6.31 -9.02
C ALA A 535 23.19 7.42 -10.06
N ASN A 536 24.38 8.01 -10.04
CA ASN A 536 24.77 9.12 -10.93
C ASN A 536 25.58 8.66 -12.15
N SER A 537 25.98 7.39 -12.19
CA SER A 537 26.81 6.84 -13.28
C SER A 537 26.59 5.33 -13.45
N CYS A 538 26.90 4.83 -14.65
CA CYS A 538 26.77 3.41 -14.97
C CYS A 538 27.71 2.55 -14.11
N GLU A 539 28.90 3.07 -13.79
CA GLU A 539 29.87 2.41 -12.92
C GLU A 539 29.33 2.27 -11.49
N GLU A 540 28.62 3.28 -10.99
CA GLU A 540 27.97 3.25 -9.68
C GLU A 540 26.85 2.21 -9.63
N LEU A 541 26.00 2.13 -10.67
CA LEU A 541 24.97 1.08 -10.78
C LEU A 541 25.57 -0.32 -10.66
N LEU A 542 26.63 -0.61 -11.42
CA LEU A 542 27.30 -1.93 -11.41
C LEU A 542 27.99 -2.22 -10.06
N GLN A 543 28.47 -1.19 -9.37
CA GLN A 543 29.06 -1.36 -8.05
C GLN A 543 28.00 -1.65 -6.99
N HIS A 544 26.83 -1.01 -7.08
CA HIS A 544 25.70 -1.23 -6.19
C HIS A 544 25.10 -2.64 -6.32
N GLU A 545 25.23 -3.32 -7.46
CA GLU A 545 24.82 -4.72 -7.61
C GLU A 545 25.49 -5.68 -6.61
N LYS A 546 26.63 -5.30 -6.02
CA LYS A 546 27.38 -6.13 -5.07
C LYS A 546 26.88 -6.01 -3.62
N ASP A 547 25.99 -5.06 -3.33
CA ASP A 547 25.53 -4.76 -1.97
C ASP A 547 24.00 -4.77 -1.89
N HIS A 548 23.48 -5.63 -1.02
CA HIS A 548 22.05 -5.93 -0.93
C HIS A 548 21.19 -4.72 -0.53
N LYS A 549 21.76 -3.72 0.12
CA LYS A 549 21.00 -2.53 0.54
C LYS A 549 20.46 -1.71 -0.63
N TYR A 550 21.02 -1.89 -1.82
CA TYR A 550 20.59 -1.21 -3.05
C TYR A 550 19.56 -2.02 -3.86
N TRP A 551 19.40 -3.31 -3.59
CA TRP A 551 18.62 -4.22 -4.46
C TRP A 551 17.11 -4.00 -4.42
N THR A 552 16.61 -3.23 -3.45
CA THR A 552 15.20 -2.78 -3.44
C THR A 552 14.97 -1.57 -4.32
N ASN A 553 16.04 -0.88 -4.73
CA ASN A 553 15.99 0.40 -5.41
C ASN A 553 16.39 0.28 -6.88
N PRO A 554 15.42 0.26 -7.78
CA PRO A 554 15.70 0.02 -9.18
C PRO A 554 16.26 1.28 -9.91
N LEU A 555 16.44 2.41 -9.20
CA LEU A 555 17.26 3.56 -9.65
C LEU A 555 18.75 3.40 -9.30
N GLN A 556 19.11 2.39 -8.53
CA GLN A 556 20.48 2.15 -8.06
C GLN A 556 21.06 0.82 -8.49
N VAL A 557 20.24 -0.09 -9.02
CA VAL A 557 20.70 -1.31 -9.67
C VAL A 557 19.96 -1.50 -10.99
N PRO A 558 20.64 -1.98 -12.05
CA PRO A 558 20.02 -2.19 -13.36
C PRO A 558 19.06 -3.39 -13.31
N LEU A 559 18.26 -3.62 -14.34
CA LEU A 559 17.62 -4.93 -14.53
C LEU A 559 18.68 -6.03 -14.80
N PRO A 560 18.39 -7.31 -14.52
CA PRO A 560 19.31 -8.41 -14.83
C PRO A 560 19.57 -8.53 -16.34
N ASN A 561 20.66 -9.19 -16.72
CA ASN A 561 20.99 -9.38 -18.13
C ASN A 561 20.22 -10.58 -18.75
N ALA A 562 18.89 -10.45 -18.86
CA ALA A 562 17.99 -11.51 -19.29
C ALA A 562 17.22 -11.16 -20.57
N THR A 563 17.83 -11.37 -21.75
CA THR A 563 17.25 -10.97 -23.05
C THR A 563 15.89 -11.60 -23.36
N ASP A 564 15.62 -12.79 -22.83
CA ASP A 564 14.38 -13.52 -23.12
C ASP A 564 13.23 -13.18 -22.17
N MET A 565 13.53 -12.50 -21.07
CA MET A 565 12.58 -12.16 -20.03
C MET A 565 11.75 -10.95 -20.45
N LYS A 566 10.43 -11.01 -20.20
CA LYS A 566 9.50 -9.90 -20.45
C LYS A 566 9.05 -9.28 -19.14
N ILE A 567 8.72 -7.99 -19.16
CA ILE A 567 8.20 -7.28 -18.00
C ILE A 567 6.84 -6.70 -18.38
N TYR A 568 5.84 -6.94 -17.54
CA TYR A 568 4.50 -6.36 -17.67
C TYR A 568 4.24 -5.51 -16.44
N CYS A 569 4.18 -4.19 -16.60
CA CYS A 569 3.78 -3.27 -15.53
C CYS A 569 2.30 -2.93 -15.69
N ILE A 570 1.48 -3.40 -14.75
CA ILE A 570 0.02 -3.24 -14.76
C ILE A 570 -0.39 -2.52 -13.50
N TYR A 571 -1.04 -1.36 -13.61
CA TYR A 571 -1.44 -0.58 -12.42
C TYR A 571 -2.72 0.22 -12.66
N GLY A 572 -3.39 0.55 -11.55
CA GLY A 572 -4.61 1.33 -11.53
C GLY A 572 -4.36 2.82 -11.70
N ILE A 573 -5.30 3.50 -12.37
CA ILE A 573 -5.32 4.96 -12.54
C ILE A 573 -6.72 5.51 -12.23
N ASN A 574 -6.83 6.83 -12.11
CA ASN A 574 -8.08 7.57 -11.84
C ASN A 574 -8.68 7.31 -10.44
N ASN A 575 -7.88 6.87 -9.47
CA ASN A 575 -8.29 6.78 -8.07
C ASN A 575 -7.49 7.78 -7.21
N PRO A 576 -8.15 8.72 -6.50
CA PRO A 576 -7.47 9.70 -5.64
C PRO A 576 -6.51 9.05 -4.63
N THR A 577 -5.23 9.40 -4.72
CA THR A 577 -4.15 8.74 -3.98
C THR A 577 -3.33 9.72 -3.16
N GLU A 578 -3.05 9.41 -1.89
CA GLU A 578 -2.32 10.34 -1.00
C GLU A 578 -0.88 10.58 -1.47
N ARG A 579 -0.49 11.85 -1.50
CA ARG A 579 0.78 12.28 -2.10
C ARG A 579 1.63 13.20 -1.22
N ALA A 580 1.02 14.05 -0.40
CA ALA A 580 1.70 14.96 0.50
C ALA A 580 0.83 15.26 1.73
N TYR A 581 1.44 15.75 2.81
CA TYR A 581 0.79 15.88 4.12
C TYR A 581 1.09 17.23 4.77
N ILE A 582 0.09 17.77 5.45
CA ILE A 582 0.26 18.91 6.35
C ILE A 582 0.37 18.38 7.77
N TYR A 583 1.47 18.72 8.44
CA TYR A 583 1.80 18.29 9.79
C TYR A 583 1.77 19.48 10.74
N LYS A 584 1.41 19.20 12.01
CA LYS A 584 1.64 20.11 13.13
C LYS A 584 2.50 19.44 14.19
N GLU A 585 3.24 20.26 14.94
CA GLU A 585 3.92 19.81 16.14
C GLU A 585 2.90 19.45 17.23
N GLY A 586 3.18 18.38 17.98
CA GLY A 586 2.38 17.98 19.13
C GLY A 586 2.46 18.99 20.27
N GLY A 587 1.37 19.18 21.00
CA GLY A 587 1.30 20.06 22.16
C GLY A 587 1.94 19.47 23.42
N ASP A 588 2.10 20.32 24.44
CA ASP A 588 2.52 19.91 25.80
C ASP A 588 1.58 18.78 26.31
N GLY A 589 2.07 17.54 26.37
CA GLY A 589 1.31 16.38 26.85
C GLY A 589 0.83 15.41 25.76
N ASP A 590 1.07 15.70 24.49
CA ASP A 590 0.76 14.79 23.41
C ASP A 590 1.71 13.57 23.43
N SER A 591 1.14 12.39 23.13
CA SER A 591 1.92 11.15 23.05
C SER A 591 2.91 11.11 21.88
N LEU A 592 2.74 12.00 20.89
CA LEU A 592 3.52 12.06 19.66
C LEU A 592 4.06 13.47 19.44
N ASN A 593 5.29 13.56 18.94
CA ASN A 593 5.95 14.85 18.68
C ASN A 593 5.35 15.59 17.48
N MET A 594 4.79 14.87 16.50
CA MET A 594 4.21 15.43 15.29
C MET A 594 3.04 14.57 14.83
N THR A 595 2.00 15.20 14.29
CA THR A 595 0.83 14.50 13.71
C THR A 595 0.32 15.25 12.50
N ILE A 596 -0.39 14.55 11.62
CA ILE A 596 -1.11 15.21 10.51
C ILE A 596 -2.10 16.21 11.10
N ASP A 597 -2.10 17.44 10.58
CA ASP A 597 -3.02 18.47 11.03
C ASP A 597 -4.39 18.33 10.38
N TYR A 598 -5.22 17.43 10.93
CA TYR A 598 -6.60 17.22 10.48
C TYR A 598 -7.52 18.43 10.65
N GLU A 599 -7.08 19.50 11.32
CA GLU A 599 -7.83 20.76 11.42
C GLU A 599 -7.52 21.70 10.24
N SER A 600 -6.44 21.45 9.51
CA SER A 600 -6.11 22.16 8.28
C SER A 600 -7.14 21.86 7.18
N ALA A 601 -7.30 22.79 6.23
CA ALA A 601 -8.30 22.66 5.16
C ALA A 601 -8.04 21.45 4.25
N ASN A 602 -6.76 21.13 4.00
CA ASN A 602 -6.32 20.02 3.15
C ASN A 602 -5.19 19.26 3.86
N PRO A 603 -5.49 18.45 4.90
CA PRO A 603 -4.46 17.78 5.71
C PRO A 603 -3.64 16.77 4.91
N VAL A 604 -4.24 16.22 3.87
CA VAL A 604 -3.64 15.26 2.94
C VAL A 604 -3.94 15.73 1.54
N LEU A 605 -2.92 15.86 0.71
CA LEU A 605 -3.05 16.18 -0.70
C LEU A 605 -3.11 14.88 -1.49
N PHE A 606 -4.02 14.83 -2.46
CA PHE A 606 -4.25 13.66 -3.30
C PHE A 606 -3.83 13.94 -4.74
N THR A 607 -3.16 12.98 -5.36
CA THR A 607 -2.78 12.93 -6.78
C THR A 607 -3.50 11.74 -7.45
N ASP A 608 -3.23 11.52 -8.73
CA ASP A 608 -3.75 10.35 -9.45
C ASP A 608 -2.95 9.06 -9.11
N GLY A 609 -3.62 7.92 -9.14
CA GLY A 609 -3.06 6.61 -8.81
C GLY A 609 -4.13 5.54 -8.60
N ASP A 610 -3.83 4.57 -7.73
CA ASP A 610 -4.71 3.43 -7.44
C ASP A 610 -5.38 3.47 -6.05
N GLY A 611 -5.28 4.60 -5.33
CA GLY A 611 -5.79 4.82 -3.97
C GLY A 611 -4.72 4.70 -2.88
N THR A 612 -3.67 3.93 -3.16
CA THR A 612 -2.54 3.70 -2.26
C THR A 612 -1.22 4.22 -2.86
N VAL A 613 -0.97 3.90 -4.13
CA VAL A 613 0.28 4.14 -4.84
C VAL A 613 0.06 5.17 -5.94
N PRO A 614 0.74 6.33 -5.89
CA PRO A 614 0.60 7.36 -6.92
C PRO A 614 1.31 6.97 -8.21
N LEU A 615 0.88 7.53 -9.34
CA LEU A 615 1.47 7.26 -10.66
C LEU A 615 3.01 7.37 -10.68
N MET A 616 3.57 8.37 -10.00
CA MET A 616 5.02 8.60 -9.95
C MET A 616 5.82 7.39 -9.44
N ALA A 617 5.21 6.49 -8.65
CA ALA A 617 5.87 5.28 -8.18
C ALA A 617 6.17 4.28 -9.32
N HIS A 618 5.48 4.40 -10.45
CA HIS A 618 5.62 3.56 -11.64
C HIS A 618 6.57 4.15 -12.70
N SER A 619 7.18 5.32 -12.44
CA SER A 619 8.07 6.03 -13.38
C SER A 619 9.17 5.14 -13.99
N LEU A 620 9.69 4.19 -13.21
CA LEU A 620 10.77 3.35 -13.71
C LEU A 620 10.31 2.29 -14.73
N CYS A 621 9.05 1.83 -14.68
CA CYS A 621 8.50 0.99 -15.74
C CYS A 621 8.54 1.71 -17.09
N HIS A 622 8.20 3.00 -17.11
CA HIS A 622 8.28 3.85 -18.30
C HIS A 622 9.72 4.05 -18.75
N LYS A 623 10.66 4.30 -17.81
CA LYS A 623 12.08 4.42 -18.14
C LYS A 623 12.64 3.13 -18.73
N TRP A 624 12.27 1.96 -18.21
CA TRP A 624 12.68 0.67 -18.77
C TRP A 624 12.08 0.40 -20.16
N ALA A 625 10.87 0.90 -20.43
CA ALA A 625 10.19 0.76 -21.71
C ALA A 625 10.78 1.61 -22.85
N GLN A 626 11.67 2.57 -22.53
CA GLN A 626 12.41 3.36 -23.55
C GLN A 626 13.46 2.53 -24.31
N GLY A 627 13.65 1.25 -23.94
CA GLY A 627 14.57 0.32 -24.57
C GLY A 627 15.93 0.26 -23.88
N LYS A 628 16.97 -0.07 -24.65
CA LYS A 628 18.32 -0.29 -24.13
C LYS A 628 18.86 0.95 -23.43
N SER A 629 19.08 0.83 -22.13
CA SER A 629 19.61 1.88 -21.27
C SER A 629 20.44 1.26 -20.14
N PRO A 630 21.19 2.06 -19.36
CA PRO A 630 21.86 1.55 -18.17
C PRO A 630 20.92 0.86 -17.17
N TYR A 631 19.65 1.30 -17.09
CA TYR A 631 18.63 0.66 -16.24
C TYR A 631 18.02 -0.62 -16.86
N ASN A 632 18.02 -0.76 -18.18
CA ASN A 632 17.56 -1.94 -18.93
C ASN A 632 18.66 -2.42 -19.91
N PRO A 633 19.75 -3.01 -19.41
CA PRO A 633 20.94 -3.29 -20.22
C PRO A 633 20.72 -4.38 -21.28
N ALA A 634 19.82 -5.33 -21.00
CA ALA A 634 19.46 -6.43 -21.90
C ALA A 634 18.44 -6.04 -22.99
N ASN A 635 17.94 -4.80 -22.97
CA ASN A 635 16.84 -4.36 -23.84
C ASN A 635 15.62 -5.28 -23.73
N MET A 636 15.27 -5.67 -22.49
CA MET A 636 14.09 -6.47 -22.23
C MET A 636 12.83 -5.74 -22.68
N SER A 637 11.85 -6.50 -23.18
CA SER A 637 10.55 -5.96 -23.54
C SER A 637 9.79 -5.58 -22.28
N VAL A 638 9.29 -4.34 -22.24
CA VAL A 638 8.46 -3.83 -21.15
C VAL A 638 7.13 -3.38 -21.73
N THR A 639 6.04 -3.99 -21.26
CA THR A 639 4.67 -3.62 -21.62
C THR A 639 4.00 -2.95 -20.43
N ILE A 640 3.41 -1.78 -20.67
CA ILE A 640 2.74 -0.98 -19.64
C ILE A 640 1.25 -0.98 -19.93
N ILE A 641 0.46 -1.33 -18.91
CA ILE A 641 -0.99 -1.39 -18.98
C ILE A 641 -1.57 -0.59 -17.82
N GLU A 642 -2.30 0.46 -18.16
CA GLU A 642 -3.03 1.29 -17.22
C GLU A 642 -4.51 0.88 -17.21
N ILE A 643 -4.99 0.43 -16.05
CA ILE A 643 -6.38 0.02 -15.84
C ILE A 643 -7.13 1.17 -15.18
N GLN A 644 -8.17 1.66 -15.83
CA GLN A 644 -8.98 2.76 -15.29
C GLN A 644 -9.86 2.27 -14.15
N HIS A 645 -9.80 2.94 -12.99
CA HIS A 645 -10.67 2.64 -11.85
C HIS A 645 -12.11 3.08 -12.13
N GLN A 646 -13.01 2.11 -12.31
CA GLN A 646 -14.44 2.34 -12.55
C GLN A 646 -15.30 1.46 -11.62
N PRO A 647 -15.41 1.79 -10.33
CA PRO A 647 -16.04 0.91 -9.36
C PRO A 647 -17.57 0.84 -9.52
N ASP A 648 -18.14 -0.34 -9.29
CA ASP A 648 -19.58 -0.54 -9.24
C ASP A 648 -20.18 0.04 -7.94
N ARG A 649 -21.35 0.69 -8.04
CA ARG A 649 -21.93 1.49 -6.95
C ARG A 649 -22.35 0.69 -5.71
N PHE A 650 -22.55 -0.61 -5.84
CA PHE A 650 -23.07 -1.49 -4.78
C PHE A 650 -22.17 -2.70 -4.51
N ASP A 651 -20.97 -2.73 -5.08
CA ASP A 651 -19.97 -3.75 -4.79
C ASP A 651 -18.96 -3.21 -3.77
N ILE A 652 -18.86 -3.87 -2.63
CA ILE A 652 -17.95 -3.49 -1.53
C ILE A 652 -16.47 -3.55 -1.97
N ARG A 653 -16.18 -4.33 -3.01
CA ARG A 653 -14.86 -4.52 -3.62
C ARG A 653 -14.78 -3.87 -5.01
N GLY A 654 -15.67 -2.92 -5.28
CA GLY A 654 -15.71 -2.12 -6.51
C GLY A 654 -16.02 -2.88 -7.80
N GLY A 655 -16.23 -4.19 -7.75
CA GLY A 655 -16.61 -5.00 -8.91
C GLY A 655 -15.49 -5.21 -9.95
N PRO A 656 -15.82 -5.82 -11.10
CA PRO A 656 -14.87 -6.30 -12.11
C PRO A 656 -14.06 -5.20 -12.80
N LYS A 657 -14.46 -3.94 -12.64
CA LYS A 657 -13.79 -2.76 -13.21
C LYS A 657 -13.10 -1.90 -12.15
N SER A 658 -13.04 -2.36 -10.90
CA SER A 658 -12.21 -1.71 -9.89
C SER A 658 -10.74 -1.88 -10.24
N ALA A 659 -10.01 -0.77 -10.25
CA ALA A 659 -8.56 -0.74 -10.26
C ALA A 659 -7.98 -0.11 -8.98
N GLU A 660 -8.73 -0.23 -7.87
CA GLU A 660 -8.19 0.12 -6.56
C GLU A 660 -7.02 -0.83 -6.22
N HIS A 661 -6.06 -0.36 -5.43
CA HIS A 661 -4.80 -1.03 -5.15
C HIS A 661 -4.90 -2.54 -4.86
N VAL A 662 -5.88 -2.97 -4.05
CA VAL A 662 -6.11 -4.40 -3.76
C VAL A 662 -7.14 -5.00 -4.72
N ASP A 663 -8.20 -4.25 -5.04
CA ASP A 663 -9.30 -4.75 -5.87
C ASP A 663 -8.91 -5.02 -7.32
N ILE A 664 -7.81 -4.43 -7.80
CA ILE A 664 -7.25 -4.70 -9.13
C ILE A 664 -7.01 -6.20 -9.35
N LEU A 665 -6.71 -6.98 -8.29
CA LEU A 665 -6.54 -8.44 -8.36
C LEU A 665 -7.83 -9.18 -8.78
N GLY A 666 -8.99 -8.59 -8.56
CA GLY A 666 -10.28 -9.10 -9.02
C GLY A 666 -10.80 -8.45 -10.30
N SER A 667 -10.07 -7.47 -10.86
CA SER A 667 -10.42 -6.84 -12.12
C SER A 667 -10.44 -7.87 -13.25
N SER A 668 -11.50 -7.88 -14.05
CA SER A 668 -11.60 -8.77 -15.19
C SER A 668 -10.48 -8.51 -16.21
N GLU A 669 -10.11 -7.24 -16.38
CA GLU A 669 -9.07 -6.83 -17.31
C GLU A 669 -7.69 -7.36 -16.87
N LEU A 670 -7.34 -7.23 -15.59
CA LEU A 670 -6.10 -7.82 -15.07
C LEU A 670 -6.10 -9.35 -15.24
N ASN A 671 -7.20 -10.01 -14.89
CA ASN A 671 -7.31 -11.46 -14.98
C ASN A 671 -7.13 -11.94 -16.43
N GLU A 672 -7.64 -11.20 -17.41
CA GLU A 672 -7.42 -11.50 -18.82
C GLU A 672 -5.94 -11.45 -19.21
N TYR A 673 -5.21 -10.40 -18.82
CA TYR A 673 -3.79 -10.28 -19.11
C TYR A 673 -2.97 -11.39 -18.44
N VAL A 674 -3.22 -11.66 -17.16
CA VAL A 674 -2.53 -12.73 -16.42
C VAL A 674 -2.73 -14.09 -17.10
N LEU A 675 -3.97 -14.42 -17.49
CA LEU A 675 -4.28 -15.68 -18.16
C LEU A 675 -3.58 -15.78 -19.53
N LYS A 676 -3.58 -14.71 -20.32
CA LYS A 676 -2.89 -14.66 -21.62
C LYS A 676 -1.38 -14.85 -21.47
N ILE A 677 -0.74 -14.14 -20.54
CA ILE A 677 0.70 -14.22 -20.30
C ILE A 677 1.07 -15.62 -19.81
N ALA A 678 0.37 -16.14 -18.79
CA ALA A 678 0.62 -17.46 -18.23
C ALA A 678 0.42 -18.58 -19.27
N SER A 679 -0.52 -18.41 -20.21
CA SER A 679 -0.77 -19.38 -21.29
C SER A 679 0.18 -19.28 -22.49
N GLY A 680 1.23 -18.44 -22.42
CA GLY A 680 2.20 -18.25 -23.50
C GLY A 680 1.74 -17.31 -24.62
N LEU A 681 0.62 -16.60 -24.45
CA LEU A 681 0.10 -15.60 -25.38
C LEU A 681 0.44 -14.17 -24.95
N GLY A 682 1.46 -13.98 -24.11
CA GLY A 682 1.87 -12.67 -23.61
C GLY A 682 2.28 -11.68 -24.71
N SER A 683 2.69 -12.15 -25.88
CA SER A 683 2.99 -11.31 -27.06
C SER A 683 1.76 -10.61 -27.65
N THR A 684 0.55 -11.07 -27.32
CA THR A 684 -0.71 -10.45 -27.74
C THR A 684 -1.12 -9.28 -26.84
N VAL A 685 -0.48 -9.13 -25.68
CA VAL A 685 -0.73 -8.04 -24.75
C VAL A 685 0.02 -6.80 -25.22
N ALA A 686 -0.71 -5.72 -25.50
CA ALA A 686 -0.18 -4.47 -26.01
C ALA A 686 -0.12 -3.39 -24.92
N ASN A 687 0.67 -2.34 -25.17
CA ASN A 687 0.71 -1.16 -24.31
C ASN A 687 -0.67 -0.48 -24.28
N LYS A 688 -1.07 -0.06 -23.09
CA LYS A 688 -2.26 0.76 -22.84
C LYS A 688 -1.86 1.89 -21.90
N LEU A 689 -1.62 3.06 -22.46
CA LEU A 689 -1.22 4.28 -21.77
C LEU A 689 -2.35 5.30 -21.87
N LEU A 690 -2.84 5.76 -20.73
CA LEU A 690 -4.01 6.61 -20.57
C LEU A 690 -3.70 7.86 -19.71
N SER A 691 -2.65 7.80 -18.89
CA SER A 691 -2.21 8.83 -17.95
C SER A 691 -1.03 9.64 -18.50
N PRO A 692 -0.77 10.85 -17.98
CA PRO A 692 0.34 11.71 -18.41
C PRO A 692 1.73 11.27 -17.88
N LEU A 693 1.82 10.08 -17.26
CA LEU A 693 3.05 9.62 -16.62
C LEU A 693 4.19 9.42 -17.62
N LYS A 694 3.89 8.99 -18.84
CA LYS A 694 4.91 8.81 -19.88
C LYS A 694 5.60 10.13 -20.19
N GLU A 695 4.82 11.19 -20.40
CA GLU A 695 5.31 12.53 -20.68
C GLU A 695 6.13 13.05 -19.49
N TRP A 696 5.67 12.83 -18.25
CA TRP A 696 6.43 13.20 -17.06
C TRP A 696 7.79 12.53 -17.02
N VAL A 697 7.86 11.24 -17.30
CA VAL A 697 9.11 10.46 -17.29
C VAL A 697 10.07 10.89 -18.38
N GLU A 698 9.57 11.27 -19.56
CA GLU A 698 10.40 11.84 -20.64
C GLU A 698 10.99 13.22 -20.27
N MET A 699 10.37 13.93 -19.33
CA MET A 699 10.85 15.22 -18.81
C MET A 699 11.79 15.11 -17.61
N ILE A 700 11.91 13.92 -16.99
CA ILE A 700 12.86 13.67 -15.90
C ILE A 700 14.26 13.54 -16.49
N ASP A 701 15.19 14.34 -15.97
CA ASP A 701 16.60 14.32 -16.35
C ASP A 701 17.32 13.20 -15.59
N PHE A 702 17.06 11.95 -16.00
CA PHE A 702 17.79 10.81 -15.45
C PHE A 702 19.29 10.99 -15.71
N PRO A 703 20.17 10.74 -14.73
CA PRO A 703 21.60 10.97 -14.88
C PRO A 703 22.29 10.06 -15.92
N MET A 704 21.55 9.12 -16.53
CA MET A 704 22.05 8.03 -17.38
C MET A 704 21.10 7.69 -18.54
#